data_AF-A0A2E8D2D3-F1
#
_entry.id   AF-A0A2E8D2D3-F1
#
_cell.length_a   1.000
_cell.length_b   1.000
_cell.length_c   1.000
_cell.angle_alpha   90.00
_cell.angle_beta   90.00
_cell.angle_gamma   90.00
#
_symmetry.space_group_name_H-M   'P 1'
#
loop_
_entity.id
_entity.type
_entity.pdbx_description
1 polymer ?
#
loop_
_entity_poly.entity_id
_entity_poly.type
_entity_poly.pdbx_seq_one_letter_code
_entity_poly.pdbx_strand_id
1 'polypeptide(L)'
;MKHQRARLIFFAILTVFVGASALTADEPRAMTLVDLLNIPSLSSPRLSPDGRQLLYVLEKADWEANKQIGHIWRTDVPAGEAVQLTNGAHGESSPRWSPDGRWVAFLANRGEDDVEDKKDQIFLISNRGGEAQALTNRPSGAKGISWSPDGKFIYFISPDPKSPEQLEREKLKDDVFAFDENYQHVHLWKTAIADKAETRITQGDYSVLDYQLSNDGMKVAYHRSVNPLFGDSDQGEVWVMHADGTGAVQLTRNHVPETSARLSPDNKHVVFLAKANQKFEYYYNANLFLVPATGGDAKRLLPALPYEILAADWSEDGQSIFLTANRGVQVELFQLDVESAKLEQLTSGNHAIRSWHYCAAADRHVMSIDRPENPGDVQMLASRSAADDNPMPRQVTHVFDEVTERFRLPRQERTTWRGADGVEVEGLLFYPLDYQKGKRYPLVVQAHGGPAHSDRFGFGAWRDYIPILTARGYAIIKPNYRGSTGYGNTFLRDMVGHYFKNAHLDVMAGVDHLIQAGIADGDRMAMMGWSGGGHMTNKIITFTDRFKAASSGAGAVNWISMYGQSDVRIYRTPWFGGTPWQEQAPIDVFWEHSPLKHIAKVKTPTIVLVGEKDVRVPMPQSVELYRALKSNGVATHLYVAPRVPHGWNELRHRLFKMNVELDWFEKHVRDRKYTWEKAPTVESGKLRAGGITVTALNATETAAVELDNGTKVRVAKRVAVNVDPKRDLHGPCVIRAANGDLLLSHQDSNKHGGGDGFARQWRSTDNGFNWKDEGPVADWRKRNIDSLFGEYGLAADGRLVMIVQRRKVLGGNLGIVGSWLQTSTDHGRTWKEIGPVDGSHEYAVMFGRSIIRHKEVMYVGAWSRLGNSLYISEDNGLTWKKRSVIFPTDYPDFANLKNAGPPFYPHVVFCPDGSLLAMTYHTPPKNHCYSRRSHDNGKTWGPIVKETGLTLWAPRMNRMDEDTLIVTGRDIQERAAVAWFSTDNGKSWGNKLILDKPKFAGSYAYTDSIGARDGQFWVFTSSPQSAGKGDIVGVLLEVTRTLGGSATIGGSL
;
A
#
# COMPACT_ATOMS: atom_id res chain seq x y z
N MET A 1 2.79 -69.80 20.03
CA MET A 1 1.98 -70.97 19.65
C MET A 1 0.52 -70.72 20.03
N LYS A 2 -0.38 -71.12 19.12
CA LYS A 2 -1.85 -71.22 19.21
C LYS A 2 -2.46 -71.25 20.63
N HIS A 3 -3.55 -70.53 20.88
CA HIS A 3 -4.91 -71.08 20.75
C HIS A 3 -6.02 -70.08 21.15
N GLN A 4 -7.10 -70.15 20.37
CA GLN A 4 -8.41 -69.52 20.52
C GLN A 4 -9.15 -69.98 21.79
N ARG A 5 -10.06 -69.16 22.33
CA ARG A 5 -11.53 -69.42 22.37
C ARG A 5 -12.30 -68.30 23.11
N ALA A 6 -13.54 -68.14 22.66
CA ALA A 6 -14.45 -67.03 22.89
C ALA A 6 -15.33 -67.13 24.16
N ARG A 7 -15.88 -65.98 24.62
CA ARG A 7 -17.24 -65.71 25.18
C ARG A 7 -17.28 -64.28 25.77
N LEU A 8 -17.99 -63.33 25.15
CA LEU A 8 -19.38 -62.89 25.41
C LEU A 8 -19.57 -61.94 26.64
N ILE A 9 -19.88 -60.67 26.31
CA ILE A 9 -20.96 -59.80 26.88
C ILE A 9 -20.67 -58.91 28.12
N PHE A 10 -20.85 -57.59 27.86
CA PHE A 10 -21.24 -56.44 28.71
C PHE A 10 -20.22 -55.74 29.62
N PHE A 11 -19.70 -54.60 29.15
CA PHE A 11 -20.04 -53.29 29.73
C PHE A 11 -19.89 -52.20 28.65
N ALA A 12 -20.90 -51.35 28.54
CA ALA A 12 -21.08 -50.38 27.47
C ALA A 12 -21.00 -48.95 28.00
N ILE A 13 -20.45 -48.07 27.16
CA ILE A 13 -20.77 -46.64 27.00
C ILE A 13 -20.29 -45.70 28.12
N LEU A 14 -19.18 -44.99 27.87
CA LEU A 14 -19.14 -43.52 27.68
C LEU A 14 -17.70 -43.10 27.31
N THR A 15 -17.38 -43.01 26.02
CA THR A 15 -16.19 -42.26 25.57
C THR A 15 -16.63 -41.29 24.49
N VAL A 16 -16.66 -40.01 24.88
CA VAL A 16 -16.93 -38.86 24.04
C VAL A 16 -15.96 -38.88 22.85
N PHE A 17 -16.49 -39.11 21.64
CA PHE A 17 -15.80 -38.72 20.41
C PHE A 17 -15.84 -37.19 20.34
N VAL A 18 -14.81 -36.53 20.88
CA VAL A 18 -14.48 -35.18 20.46
C VAL A 18 -13.92 -35.31 19.06
N GLY A 19 -14.79 -35.17 18.06
CA GLY A 19 -14.37 -34.92 16.69
C GLY A 19 -13.65 -33.58 16.65
N ALA A 20 -12.33 -33.61 16.75
CA ALA A 20 -11.50 -32.47 16.41
C ALA A 20 -11.75 -32.14 14.93
N SER A 21 -12.62 -31.18 14.68
CA SER A 21 -12.68 -30.51 13.38
C SER A 21 -11.40 -29.70 13.29
N ALA A 22 -10.35 -30.30 12.72
CA ALA A 22 -9.18 -29.55 12.32
C ALA A 22 -9.67 -28.50 11.30
N LEU A 23 -9.60 -27.24 11.67
CA LEU A 23 -9.66 -26.12 10.74
C LEU A 23 -8.57 -26.37 9.69
N THR A 24 -8.94 -26.81 8.50
CA THR A 24 -8.02 -26.88 7.37
C THR A 24 -7.74 -25.43 6.96
N ALA A 25 -6.57 -24.90 7.34
CA ALA A 25 -6.07 -23.68 6.73
C ALA A 25 -6.04 -23.88 5.21
N ASP A 26 -6.57 -22.93 4.43
CA ASP A 26 -6.46 -22.96 2.97
C ASP A 26 -4.98 -23.11 2.59
N GLU A 27 -4.67 -24.01 1.67
CA GLU A 27 -3.29 -24.20 1.23
C GLU A 27 -2.76 -22.92 0.55
N PRO A 28 -1.53 -22.46 0.87
CA PRO A 28 -0.93 -21.31 0.21
C PRO A 28 -0.95 -21.46 -1.32
N ARG A 29 -1.28 -20.39 -2.05
CA ARG A 29 -1.38 -20.41 -3.53
C ARG A 29 -0.14 -19.84 -4.20
N ALA A 30 -0.03 -20.00 -5.52
CA ALA A 30 0.97 -19.28 -6.30
C ALA A 30 0.66 -17.76 -6.34
N MET A 31 1.70 -16.94 -6.35
CA MET A 31 1.61 -15.48 -6.46
C MET A 31 1.32 -15.04 -7.90
N THR A 32 0.51 -13.98 -8.08
CA THR A 32 0.28 -13.30 -9.37
C THR A 32 1.15 -12.04 -9.51
N LEU A 33 1.26 -11.47 -10.71
CA LEU A 33 1.98 -10.20 -10.91
C LEU A 33 1.35 -9.06 -10.11
N VAL A 34 0.01 -9.02 -10.04
CA VAL A 34 -0.72 -8.02 -9.25
C VAL A 34 -0.50 -8.22 -7.76
N ASP A 35 -0.45 -9.47 -7.27
CA ASP A 35 -0.11 -9.74 -5.85
C ASP A 35 1.27 -9.18 -5.51
N LEU A 36 2.28 -9.46 -6.33
CA LEU A 36 3.66 -8.98 -6.10
C LEU A 36 3.73 -7.45 -6.05
N LEU A 37 3.01 -6.75 -6.94
CA LEU A 37 2.96 -5.29 -6.94
C LEU A 37 2.20 -4.72 -5.73
N ASN A 38 1.32 -5.51 -5.11
CA ASN A 38 0.58 -5.14 -3.91
C ASN A 38 1.31 -5.49 -2.61
N ILE A 39 2.38 -6.29 -2.64
CA ILE A 39 3.22 -6.49 -1.46
C ILE A 39 3.78 -5.13 -1.02
N PRO A 40 3.54 -4.71 0.23
CA PRO A 40 4.01 -3.41 0.69
C PRO A 40 5.54 -3.36 0.78
N SER A 41 6.11 -2.15 0.80
CA SER A 41 7.53 -1.95 1.09
C SER A 41 7.70 -1.23 2.41
N LEU A 42 8.56 -1.78 3.28
CA LEU A 42 8.93 -1.17 4.55
C LEU A 42 10.29 -0.49 4.40
N SER A 43 10.42 0.75 4.89
CA SER A 43 11.68 1.48 4.87
C SER A 43 11.87 2.41 6.07
N SER A 44 13.06 3.00 6.19
CA SER A 44 13.39 4.03 7.18
C SER A 44 13.10 3.66 8.65
N PRO A 45 13.49 2.47 9.15
CA PRO A 45 13.32 2.13 10.56
C PRO A 45 14.14 3.10 11.44
N ARG A 46 13.48 3.73 12.43
CA ARG A 46 14.07 4.66 13.38
C ARG A 46 13.54 4.40 14.79
N LEU A 47 14.42 3.96 15.67
CA LEU A 47 14.11 3.80 17.09
C LEU A 47 14.04 5.17 17.77
N SER A 48 13.11 5.33 18.71
CA SER A 48 13.00 6.51 19.55
C SER A 48 14.22 6.63 20.47
N PRO A 49 14.58 7.85 20.91
CA PRO A 49 15.74 8.06 21.79
C PRO A 49 15.69 7.24 23.09
N ASP A 50 14.49 6.98 23.63
CA ASP A 50 14.29 6.15 24.83
C ASP A 50 14.27 4.63 24.56
N GLY A 51 14.40 4.22 23.30
CA GLY A 51 14.43 2.81 22.89
C GLY A 51 13.07 2.10 22.90
N ARG A 52 11.95 2.80 23.12
CA ARG A 52 10.64 2.18 23.35
C ARG A 52 9.70 2.14 22.15
N GLN A 53 9.96 2.95 21.12
CA GLN A 53 9.07 3.06 19.96
C GLN A 53 9.87 3.05 18.66
N LEU A 54 9.33 2.39 17.64
CA LEU A 54 9.92 2.32 16.31
C LEU A 54 9.05 3.12 15.33
N LEU A 55 9.65 4.04 14.58
CA LEU A 55 9.07 4.60 13.36
C LEU A 55 9.56 3.84 12.14
N TYR A 56 8.70 3.72 11.14
CA TYR A 56 9.05 3.25 9.82
C TYR A 56 8.08 3.84 8.78
N VAL A 57 8.46 3.79 7.51
CA VAL A 57 7.57 4.12 6.40
C VAL A 57 7.06 2.82 5.79
N LEU A 58 5.74 2.73 5.60
CA LEU A 58 5.09 1.62 4.94
C LEU A 58 4.45 2.10 3.63
N GLU A 59 5.01 1.67 2.51
CA GLU A 59 4.54 1.98 1.16
C GLU A 59 3.58 0.91 0.65
N LYS A 60 2.38 1.32 0.26
CA LYS A 60 1.35 0.43 -0.30
C LYS A 60 1.00 0.84 -1.73
N ALA A 61 0.62 -0.13 -2.56
CA ALA A 61 0.19 0.13 -3.92
C ALA A 61 -1.13 0.90 -3.96
N ASP A 62 -1.13 2.00 -4.70
CA ASP A 62 -2.32 2.75 -5.07
C ASP A 62 -2.43 2.75 -6.61
N TRP A 63 -3.38 1.98 -7.13
CA TRP A 63 -3.58 1.80 -8.57
C TRP A 63 -4.36 2.95 -9.23
N GLU A 64 -4.99 3.81 -8.43
CA GLU A 64 -5.66 5.04 -8.87
C GLU A 64 -4.61 6.11 -9.10
N ALA A 65 -3.78 6.36 -8.09
CA ALA A 65 -2.62 7.22 -8.20
C ALA A 65 -1.49 6.61 -9.05
N ASN A 66 -1.62 5.33 -9.43
CA ASN A 66 -0.68 4.56 -10.23
C ASN A 66 0.75 4.53 -9.66
N LYS A 67 0.89 4.52 -8.33
CA LYS A 67 2.18 4.57 -7.62
C LYS A 67 2.10 3.81 -6.29
N GLN A 68 3.23 3.64 -5.63
CA GLN A 68 3.23 3.25 -4.21
C GLN A 68 3.21 4.53 -3.36
N ILE A 69 2.40 4.54 -2.31
CA ILE A 69 2.24 5.67 -1.39
C ILE A 69 2.70 5.23 0.00
N GLY A 70 3.70 5.94 0.53
CA GLY A 70 4.30 5.71 1.84
C GLY A 70 3.62 6.51 2.94
N HIS A 71 3.35 5.88 4.09
CA HIS A 71 2.93 6.58 5.30
C HIS A 71 3.84 6.23 6.46
N ILE A 72 3.91 7.11 7.45
CA ILE A 72 4.70 6.92 8.66
C ILE A 72 3.87 6.11 9.65
N TRP A 73 4.44 5.02 10.11
CA TRP A 73 3.89 4.14 11.13
C TRP A 73 4.77 4.17 12.37
N ARG A 74 4.15 3.97 13.51
CA ARG A 74 4.82 3.81 14.79
C ARG A 74 4.36 2.50 15.44
N THR A 75 5.27 1.77 16.06
CA THR A 75 4.92 0.65 16.94
C THR A 75 5.71 0.74 18.25
N ASP A 76 5.13 0.27 19.35
CA ASP A 76 5.85 0.09 20.61
C ASP A 76 6.70 -1.19 20.53
N VAL A 77 7.92 -1.16 21.07
CA VAL A 77 8.84 -2.31 21.06
C VAL A 77 8.98 -2.92 22.47
N PRO A 78 9.17 -4.25 22.60
CA PRO A 78 9.40 -5.21 21.51
C PRO A 78 8.12 -5.80 20.90
N ALA A 79 6.94 -5.47 21.41
CA ALA A 79 5.66 -5.90 20.86
C ALA A 79 4.60 -4.84 21.19
N GLY A 80 3.99 -4.27 20.16
CA GLY A 80 2.96 -3.25 20.25
C GLY A 80 2.14 -3.21 18.97
N GLU A 81 0.94 -2.64 19.06
CA GLU A 81 0.11 -2.42 17.88
C GLU A 81 0.70 -1.30 17.01
N ALA A 82 0.77 -1.55 15.70
CA ALA A 82 1.22 -0.56 14.75
C ALA A 82 0.14 0.52 14.55
N VAL A 83 0.54 1.77 14.70
CA VAL A 83 -0.31 2.96 14.54
C VAL A 83 0.18 3.76 13.34
N GLN A 84 -0.69 3.97 12.35
CA GLN A 84 -0.44 4.88 11.24
C GLN A 84 -0.55 6.33 11.73
N LEU A 85 0.56 7.08 11.68
CA LEU A 85 0.61 8.48 12.12
C LEU A 85 0.18 9.47 11.02
N THR A 86 0.35 9.11 9.75
CA THR A 86 0.13 10.01 8.61
C THR A 86 -0.68 9.38 7.49
N ASN A 87 -1.38 10.18 6.69
CA ASN A 87 -2.32 9.72 5.64
C ASN A 87 -2.43 10.67 4.43
N GLY A 88 -1.36 11.40 4.06
CA GLY A 88 -1.41 12.40 2.99
C GLY A 88 -1.46 11.77 1.59
N ALA A 89 -2.19 12.39 0.65
CA ALA A 89 -2.47 11.83 -0.69
C ALA A 89 -1.22 11.52 -1.54
N HIS A 90 -0.10 12.22 -1.29
CA HIS A 90 1.15 12.00 -2.02
C HIS A 90 2.16 11.15 -1.25
N GLY A 91 1.85 10.79 0.00
CA GLY A 91 2.71 10.05 0.90
C GLY A 91 3.72 10.91 1.67
N GLU A 92 4.44 10.27 2.57
CA GLU A 92 5.44 10.86 3.45
C GLU A 92 6.72 10.02 3.47
N SER A 93 7.84 10.67 3.75
CA SER A 93 9.13 10.00 3.82
C SER A 93 10.04 10.59 4.90
N SER A 94 11.16 9.90 5.14
CA SER A 94 12.26 10.38 5.99
C SER A 94 11.88 10.78 7.43
N PRO A 95 11.10 9.98 8.18
CA PRO A 95 10.75 10.31 9.57
C PRO A 95 11.99 10.45 10.46
N ARG A 96 11.99 11.42 11.37
CA ARG A 96 13.03 11.69 12.36
C ARG A 96 12.41 12.05 13.70
N TRP A 97 12.77 11.32 14.73
CA TRP A 97 12.45 11.64 16.12
C TRP A 97 13.11 12.96 16.53
N SER A 98 12.37 13.82 17.26
CA SER A 98 13.00 14.86 18.06
C SER A 98 13.85 14.24 19.16
N PRO A 99 14.91 14.93 19.65
CA PRO A 99 15.78 14.39 20.70
C PRO A 99 15.04 14.00 21.99
N ASP A 100 13.92 14.67 22.28
CA ASP A 100 13.05 14.40 23.43
C ASP A 100 11.93 13.37 23.14
N GLY A 101 11.84 12.83 21.92
CA GLY A 101 10.83 11.86 21.50
C GLY A 101 9.39 12.38 21.41
N ARG A 102 9.15 13.68 21.59
CA ARG A 102 7.79 14.27 21.60
C ARG A 102 7.24 14.55 20.20
N TRP A 103 8.11 14.76 19.22
CA TRP A 103 7.76 15.15 17.86
C TRP A 103 8.42 14.22 16.84
N VAL A 104 7.77 14.10 15.69
CA VAL A 104 8.30 13.44 14.50
C VAL A 104 8.34 14.46 13.38
N ALA A 105 9.55 14.73 12.88
CA ALA A 105 9.75 15.49 11.65
C ALA A 105 9.75 14.55 10.45
N PHE A 106 9.20 15.00 9.33
CA PHE A 106 9.18 14.22 8.09
C PHE A 106 9.07 15.11 6.86
N LEU A 107 9.30 14.52 5.69
CA LEU A 107 9.13 15.16 4.39
C LEU A 107 7.80 14.75 3.77
N ALA A 108 7.04 15.71 3.26
CA ALA A 108 5.81 15.44 2.54
C ALA A 108 5.48 16.55 1.54
N ASN A 109 4.76 16.19 0.48
CA ASN A 109 4.06 17.13 -0.39
C ASN A 109 2.58 17.20 0.05
N ARG A 110 2.19 18.31 0.70
CA ARG A 110 0.83 18.56 1.21
C ARG A 110 0.48 20.05 1.09
N GLY A 111 -0.76 20.41 0.74
CA GLY A 111 -1.28 21.78 0.84
C GLY A 111 -2.59 22.02 0.08
N GLU A 112 -3.12 23.25 0.12
CA GLU A 112 -4.47 23.58 -0.41
C GLU A 112 -4.67 23.26 -1.91
N ASP A 113 -3.59 23.31 -2.70
CA ASP A 113 -3.56 22.83 -4.08
C ASP A 113 -2.68 21.57 -4.18
N ASP A 114 -3.18 20.39 -3.81
CA ASP A 114 -2.47 19.10 -3.93
C ASP A 114 -2.17 18.80 -5.43
N VAL A 115 -1.12 19.42 -5.96
CA VAL A 115 -0.64 19.29 -7.35
C VAL A 115 0.63 18.43 -7.36
N GLU A 116 0.72 17.52 -8.32
CA GLU A 116 1.81 16.53 -8.45
C GLU A 116 3.22 17.16 -8.55
N ASP A 117 3.32 18.44 -8.94
CA ASP A 117 4.59 19.17 -9.10
C ASP A 117 5.13 19.88 -7.85
N LYS A 118 4.35 19.93 -6.75
CA LYS A 118 4.82 20.54 -5.49
C LYS A 118 6.01 19.76 -4.92
N LYS A 119 6.97 20.49 -4.32
CA LYS A 119 8.17 19.92 -3.72
C LYS A 119 7.93 19.59 -2.24
N ASP A 120 8.57 18.53 -1.76
CA ASP A 120 8.49 18.10 -0.37
C ASP A 120 8.89 19.23 0.59
N GLN A 121 8.09 19.40 1.64
CA GLN A 121 8.31 20.33 2.75
C GLN A 121 8.54 19.55 4.04
N ILE A 122 9.08 20.25 5.05
CA ILE A 122 9.25 19.69 6.38
C ILE A 122 7.94 19.83 7.15
N PHE A 123 7.45 18.74 7.72
CA PHE A 123 6.28 18.70 8.59
C PHE A 123 6.65 18.17 9.97
N LEU A 124 5.92 18.63 10.99
CA LEU A 124 5.99 18.12 12.36
C LEU A 124 4.65 17.50 12.74
N ILE A 125 4.69 16.31 13.34
CA ILE A 125 3.53 15.70 13.99
C ILE A 125 3.90 15.31 15.42
N SER A 126 2.95 15.43 16.35
CA SER A 126 3.18 14.92 17.71
C SER A 126 3.35 13.42 17.66
N ASN A 127 4.27 12.87 18.46
CA ASN A 127 4.36 11.44 18.67
C ASN A 127 3.01 10.85 19.12
N ARG A 128 2.18 11.61 19.85
CA ARG A 128 0.85 11.16 20.28
C ARG A 128 -0.22 11.13 19.18
N GLY A 129 0.13 11.50 17.94
CA GLY A 129 -0.81 11.67 16.83
C GLY A 129 -1.41 13.08 16.79
N GLY A 130 -2.37 13.28 15.89
CA GLY A 130 -2.96 14.58 15.56
C GLY A 130 -2.59 15.04 14.15
N GLU A 131 -2.92 16.28 13.81
CA GLU A 131 -2.60 16.83 12.49
C GLU A 131 -1.15 17.30 12.40
N ALA A 132 -0.51 17.04 11.26
CA ALA A 132 0.84 17.51 11.00
C ALA A 132 0.85 18.99 10.62
N GLN A 133 1.84 19.72 11.11
CA GLN A 133 2.01 21.14 10.86
C GLN A 133 3.19 21.36 9.92
N ALA A 134 2.98 22.14 8.86
CA ALA A 134 4.06 22.55 7.96
C ALA A 134 5.05 23.44 8.73
N LEU A 135 6.33 23.10 8.64
CA LEU A 135 7.44 23.89 9.19
C LEU A 135 8.07 24.77 8.11
N THR A 136 8.11 24.31 6.86
CA THR A 136 8.63 25.06 5.72
C THR A 136 7.58 25.25 4.62
N ASN A 137 7.76 26.26 3.78
CA ASN A 137 6.96 26.46 2.56
C ASN A 137 7.83 27.06 1.45
N ARG A 138 8.77 26.26 0.94
CA ARG A 138 9.78 26.69 -0.04
C ARG A 138 9.43 26.21 -1.44
N PRO A 139 9.54 27.06 -2.48
CA PRO A 139 9.36 26.63 -3.88
C PRO A 139 10.31 25.50 -4.31
N SER A 140 11.54 25.50 -3.77
CA SER A 140 12.58 24.51 -4.03
C SER A 140 12.44 23.21 -3.20
N GLY A 141 11.56 23.20 -2.19
CA GLY A 141 11.42 22.11 -1.23
C GLY A 141 12.58 21.97 -0.25
N ALA A 142 12.55 20.88 0.52
CA ALA A 142 13.57 20.50 1.49
C ALA A 142 13.87 19.00 1.42
N LYS A 143 15.12 18.62 1.69
CA LYS A 143 15.58 17.23 1.76
C LYS A 143 16.61 17.05 2.88
N GLY A 144 16.92 15.80 3.23
CA GLY A 144 18.01 15.47 4.15
C GLY A 144 17.82 16.07 5.54
N ILE A 145 16.67 15.86 6.18
CA ILE A 145 16.36 16.50 7.46
C ILE A 145 17.11 15.87 8.65
N SER A 146 17.60 16.69 9.58
CA SER A 146 18.15 16.27 10.88
C SER A 146 17.83 17.28 11.98
N TRP A 147 17.50 16.80 13.18
CA TRP A 147 17.29 17.65 14.35
C TRP A 147 18.61 18.15 14.93
N SER A 148 18.63 19.37 15.49
CA SER A 148 19.67 19.76 16.44
C SER A 148 19.54 18.95 17.74
N PRO A 149 20.63 18.62 18.46
CA PRO A 149 20.56 17.85 19.70
C PRO A 149 19.71 18.50 20.80
N ASP A 150 19.61 19.83 20.80
CA ASP A 150 18.76 20.58 21.72
C ASP A 150 17.29 20.68 21.29
N GLY A 151 16.93 20.13 20.13
CA GLY A 151 15.58 20.10 19.59
C GLY A 151 15.03 21.44 19.08
N LYS A 152 15.85 22.50 19.03
CA LYS A 152 15.39 23.85 18.64
C LYS A 152 15.37 24.10 17.14
N PHE A 153 16.12 23.30 16.37
CA PHE A 153 16.28 23.49 14.93
C PHE A 153 16.14 22.17 14.18
N ILE A 154 15.72 22.28 12.91
CA ILE A 154 15.89 21.22 11.92
C ILE A 154 16.81 21.74 10.82
N TYR A 155 17.91 21.04 10.59
CA TYR A 155 18.79 21.24 9.44
C TYR A 155 18.24 20.49 8.22
N PHE A 156 18.48 21.03 7.03
CA PHE A 156 18.05 20.44 5.76
C PHE A 156 18.84 21.02 4.59
N ILE A 157 18.86 20.31 3.47
CA ILE A 157 19.39 20.85 2.20
C ILE A 157 18.25 21.24 1.26
N SER A 158 18.47 22.32 0.51
CA SER A 158 17.53 22.83 -0.49
C SER A 158 18.30 23.40 -1.67
N PRO A 159 17.86 23.14 -2.93
CA PRO A 159 18.29 23.93 -4.08
C PRO A 159 18.01 25.42 -3.86
N ASP A 160 18.82 26.27 -4.47
CA ASP A 160 18.52 27.68 -4.62
C ASP A 160 17.24 27.88 -5.46
N PRO A 161 16.44 28.90 -5.15
CA PRO A 161 15.25 29.20 -5.93
C PRO A 161 15.66 29.74 -7.31
N LYS A 162 14.90 29.36 -8.34
CA LYS A 162 15.04 29.97 -9.66
C LYS A 162 14.85 31.48 -9.57
N SER A 163 15.63 32.23 -10.35
CA SER A 163 15.48 33.68 -10.43
C SER A 163 14.12 34.07 -11.04
N PRO A 164 13.61 35.27 -10.77
CA PRO A 164 12.38 35.76 -11.40
C PRO A 164 12.44 35.71 -12.94
N GLU A 165 13.62 35.96 -13.51
CA GLU A 165 13.86 35.91 -14.96
C GLU A 165 13.77 34.49 -15.51
N GLN A 166 14.35 33.50 -14.82
CA GLN A 166 14.21 32.09 -15.20
C GLN A 166 12.76 31.63 -15.17
N LEU A 167 12.02 32.01 -14.13
CA LEU A 167 10.59 31.68 -14.00
C LEU A 167 9.75 32.34 -15.10
N GLU A 168 10.09 33.57 -15.51
CA GLU A 168 9.39 34.26 -16.59
C GLU A 168 9.68 33.61 -17.95
N ARG A 169 10.94 33.26 -18.22
CA ARG A 169 11.33 32.49 -19.41
C ARG A 169 10.57 31.17 -19.51
N GLU A 170 10.44 30.42 -18.42
CA GLU A 170 9.65 29.18 -18.39
C GLU A 170 8.17 29.39 -18.69
N LYS A 171 7.56 30.45 -18.15
CA LYS A 171 6.16 30.78 -18.46
C LYS A 171 5.96 31.12 -19.94
N LEU A 172 6.91 31.83 -20.53
CA LEU A 172 6.91 32.19 -21.95
C LEU A 172 7.30 31.02 -22.87
N LYS A 173 7.75 29.89 -22.31
CA LYS A 173 8.38 28.78 -23.04
C LYS A 173 9.62 29.22 -23.83
N ASP A 174 10.31 30.23 -23.30
CA ASP A 174 11.62 30.69 -23.74
C ASP A 174 12.72 30.08 -22.86
N ASP A 175 12.67 28.77 -22.65
CA ASP A 175 13.45 28.05 -21.64
C ASP A 175 14.56 27.18 -22.24
N VAL A 176 15.09 27.58 -23.41
CA VAL A 176 16.32 27.00 -23.96
C VAL A 176 17.46 27.16 -22.96
N PHE A 177 18.19 26.07 -22.72
CA PHE A 177 19.22 25.99 -21.69
C PHE A 177 20.51 25.35 -22.21
N ALA A 178 21.64 25.68 -21.58
CA ALA A 178 22.91 25.02 -21.83
C ALA A 178 22.92 23.63 -21.15
N PHE A 179 23.16 22.60 -21.95
CA PHE A 179 23.18 21.20 -21.49
C PHE A 179 24.28 21.01 -20.43
N ASP A 180 23.99 20.28 -19.35
CA ASP A 180 24.84 20.13 -18.14
C ASP A 180 25.12 21.44 -17.35
N GLU A 181 24.45 22.56 -17.67
CA GLU A 181 24.58 23.82 -16.91
C GLU A 181 23.25 24.28 -16.28
N ASN A 182 22.14 23.62 -16.64
CA ASN A 182 20.81 23.96 -16.14
C ASN A 182 20.47 23.28 -14.81
N TYR A 183 21.15 23.72 -13.75
CA TYR A 183 20.91 23.29 -12.38
C TYR A 183 20.84 24.47 -11.42
N GLN A 184 20.46 24.20 -10.17
CA GLN A 184 20.51 25.16 -9.07
C GLN A 184 21.43 24.58 -7.98
N HIS A 185 22.30 25.40 -7.40
CA HIS A 185 23.16 24.95 -6.31
C HIS A 185 22.33 24.53 -5.10
N VAL A 186 22.78 23.48 -4.43
CA VAL A 186 22.11 22.97 -3.22
C VAL A 186 22.86 23.45 -2.00
N HIS A 187 22.15 24.06 -1.05
CA HIS A 187 22.77 24.59 0.17
C HIS A 187 22.17 23.99 1.42
N LEU A 188 22.95 24.06 2.51
CA LEU A 188 22.51 23.69 3.85
C LEU A 188 21.78 24.88 4.48
N TRP A 189 20.66 24.58 5.11
CA TRP A 189 19.79 25.50 5.82
C TRP A 189 19.44 24.90 7.18
N LYS A 190 18.95 25.76 8.07
CA LYS A 190 18.22 25.35 9.27
C LYS A 190 16.93 26.14 9.41
N THR A 191 15.93 25.54 10.03
CA THR A 191 14.69 26.20 10.42
C THR A 191 14.49 26.09 11.92
N ALA A 192 14.12 27.19 12.57
CA ALA A 192 13.78 27.21 13.98
C ALA A 192 12.39 26.60 14.21
N ILE A 193 12.22 25.83 15.28
CA ILE A 193 10.92 25.21 15.60
C ILE A 193 9.93 26.23 16.16
N ALA A 194 10.41 27.21 16.92
CA ALA A 194 9.56 28.14 17.66
C ALA A 194 8.77 29.11 16.78
N ASP A 195 9.42 29.67 15.75
CA ASP A 195 8.88 30.73 14.89
C ASP A 195 9.00 30.41 13.38
N LYS A 196 9.54 29.24 13.03
CA LYS A 196 9.75 28.78 11.65
C LYS A 196 10.73 29.65 10.86
N ALA A 197 11.57 30.44 11.53
CA ALA A 197 12.58 31.24 10.87
C ALA A 197 13.63 30.35 10.20
N GLU A 198 13.83 30.54 8.89
CA GLU A 198 14.81 29.81 8.10
C GLU A 198 16.13 30.61 7.98
N THR A 199 17.26 29.94 8.18
CA THR A 199 18.61 30.51 8.05
C THR A 199 19.44 29.66 7.10
N ARG A 200 20.03 30.29 6.08
CA ARG A 200 21.01 29.65 5.19
C ARG A 200 22.34 29.51 5.91
N ILE A 201 22.95 28.32 5.85
CA ILE A 201 24.24 28.01 6.49
C ILE A 201 25.39 28.04 5.49
N THR A 202 25.18 27.53 4.27
CA THR A 202 26.21 27.55 3.21
C THR A 202 25.83 28.47 2.06
N GLN A 203 26.82 29.10 1.44
CA GLN A 203 26.65 30.04 0.33
C GLN A 203 27.83 29.98 -0.62
N GLY A 204 27.64 30.46 -1.85
CA GLY A 204 28.66 30.50 -2.90
C GLY A 204 28.38 29.51 -4.04
N ASP A 205 29.33 29.43 -4.97
CA ASP A 205 29.23 28.67 -6.21
C ASP A 205 29.65 27.19 -6.00
N TYR A 206 28.86 26.46 -5.21
CA TYR A 206 29.04 25.03 -4.95
C TYR A 206 27.76 24.42 -4.38
N SER A 207 27.63 23.10 -4.47
CA SER A 207 26.52 22.33 -3.88
C SER A 207 26.96 21.51 -2.67
N VAL A 208 26.08 21.41 -1.68
CA VAL A 208 26.16 20.44 -0.58
C VAL A 208 25.32 19.23 -0.96
N LEU A 209 25.96 18.07 -1.17
CA LEU A 209 25.27 16.85 -1.62
C LEU A 209 24.72 16.00 -0.47
N ASP A 210 25.44 15.97 0.66
CA ASP A 210 25.05 15.30 1.89
C ASP A 210 25.72 15.98 3.09
N TYR A 211 25.17 15.81 4.28
CA TYR A 211 25.75 16.33 5.52
C TYR A 211 25.37 15.50 6.75
N GLN A 212 26.14 15.66 7.82
CA GLN A 212 25.84 15.16 9.16
C GLN A 212 26.24 16.20 10.19
N LEU A 213 25.33 16.44 11.14
CA LEU A 213 25.59 17.22 12.34
C LEU A 213 26.29 16.34 13.39
N SER A 214 27.25 16.90 14.11
CA SER A 214 27.89 16.23 15.25
C SER A 214 26.91 15.97 16.40
N ASN A 215 27.22 15.00 17.25
CA ASN A 215 26.38 14.61 18.40
C ASN A 215 26.10 15.78 19.36
N ASP A 216 27.06 16.70 19.50
CA ASP A 216 26.94 17.92 20.32
C ASP A 216 26.31 19.11 19.57
N GLY A 217 26.08 18.98 18.25
CA GLY A 217 25.46 20.03 17.43
C GLY A 217 26.39 21.18 17.04
N MET A 218 27.69 21.07 17.33
CA MET A 218 28.65 22.16 17.16
C MET A 218 29.34 22.16 15.79
N LYS A 219 29.39 21.03 15.11
CA LYS A 219 30.07 20.86 13.81
C LYS A 219 29.20 20.15 12.80
N VAL A 220 29.51 20.35 11.53
CA VAL A 220 28.90 19.66 10.40
C VAL A 220 30.01 19.05 9.55
N ALA A 221 29.95 17.74 9.31
CA ALA A 221 30.68 17.09 8.22
C ALA A 221 29.77 17.06 6.98
N TYR A 222 30.29 17.46 5.82
CA TYR A 222 29.48 17.57 4.61
C TYR A 222 30.27 17.28 3.34
N HIS A 223 29.57 16.84 2.31
CA HIS A 223 30.14 16.66 0.98
C HIS A 223 29.86 17.91 0.14
N ARG A 224 30.94 18.58 -0.27
CA ARG A 224 30.90 19.80 -1.07
C ARG A 224 31.34 19.47 -2.49
N SER A 225 30.45 19.66 -3.44
CA SER A 225 30.69 19.47 -4.88
C SER A 225 30.59 20.79 -5.63
N VAL A 226 31.25 20.89 -6.79
CA VAL A 226 31.14 22.06 -7.67
C VAL A 226 29.70 22.29 -8.14
N ASN A 227 28.92 21.21 -8.34
CA ASN A 227 27.54 21.25 -8.79
C ASN A 227 26.75 20.03 -8.24
N PRO A 228 25.41 19.96 -8.42
CA PRO A 228 24.60 18.85 -7.94
C PRO A 228 24.45 17.69 -8.95
N LEU A 229 25.17 17.73 -10.07
CA LEU A 229 25.04 16.71 -11.12
C LEU A 229 25.69 15.41 -10.67
N PHE A 230 24.97 14.32 -10.85
CA PHE A 230 25.46 13.01 -10.41
C PHE A 230 26.70 12.54 -11.18
N GLY A 231 26.86 13.00 -12.43
CA GLY A 231 28.02 12.72 -13.28
C GLY A 231 29.34 13.30 -12.78
N ASP A 232 29.27 14.36 -11.97
CA ASP A 232 30.42 15.10 -11.42
C ASP A 232 30.63 14.79 -9.93
N SER A 233 30.05 13.71 -9.44
CA SER A 233 30.11 13.32 -8.02
C SER A 233 31.54 13.06 -7.51
N ASP A 234 32.50 12.81 -8.39
CA ASP A 234 33.93 12.74 -8.09
C ASP A 234 34.61 14.08 -7.89
N GLN A 235 33.99 15.17 -8.29
CA GLN A 235 34.54 16.51 -8.09
C GLN A 235 34.19 17.07 -6.70
N GLY A 236 33.44 16.33 -5.90
CA GLY A 236 33.10 16.70 -4.54
C GLY A 236 34.04 16.09 -3.52
N GLU A 237 34.28 16.82 -2.45
CA GLU A 237 35.21 16.45 -1.38
C GLU A 237 34.48 16.52 -0.01
N VAL A 238 35.02 15.83 0.99
CA VAL A 238 34.59 15.90 2.39
C VAL A 238 35.15 17.15 3.05
N TRP A 239 34.27 17.88 3.73
CA TRP A 239 34.58 19.08 4.50
C TRP A 239 34.01 18.98 5.92
N VAL A 240 34.59 19.74 6.84
CA VAL A 240 34.03 20.00 8.17
C VAL A 240 33.95 21.49 8.41
N MET A 241 32.88 21.95 9.04
CA MET A 241 32.70 23.34 9.46
C MET A 241 31.99 23.41 10.82
N HIS A 242 31.96 24.60 11.43
CA HIS A 242 31.07 24.87 12.56
C HIS A 242 29.59 24.86 12.10
N ALA A 243 28.67 24.51 12.98
CA ALA A 243 27.25 24.41 12.65
C ALA A 243 26.58 25.74 12.27
N ASP A 244 27.24 26.87 12.52
CA ASP A 244 26.83 28.20 12.06
C ASP A 244 27.33 28.54 10.63
N GLY A 245 28.11 27.65 10.01
CA GLY A 245 28.67 27.82 8.66
C GLY A 245 30.08 28.39 8.62
N THR A 246 30.67 28.73 9.77
CA THR A 246 32.03 29.29 9.84
C THR A 246 33.12 28.21 9.93
N GLY A 247 34.38 28.59 9.67
CA GLY A 247 35.53 27.71 9.92
C GLY A 247 35.60 26.44 9.06
N ALA A 248 35.12 26.50 7.81
CA ALA A 248 35.15 25.35 6.91
C ALA A 248 36.58 24.91 6.55
N VAL A 249 36.85 23.61 6.69
CA VAL A 249 38.11 22.95 6.38
C VAL A 249 37.87 21.78 5.42
N GLN A 250 38.61 21.76 4.32
CA GLN A 250 38.62 20.64 3.36
C GLN A 250 39.45 19.49 3.92
N LEU A 251 38.87 18.29 3.99
CA LEU A 251 39.55 17.10 4.52
C LEU A 251 40.15 16.22 3.42
N THR A 252 39.55 16.20 2.23
CA THR A 252 39.95 15.31 1.13
C THR A 252 40.26 16.09 -0.15
N ARG A 253 41.10 15.51 -1.00
CA ARG A 253 41.57 16.05 -2.29
C ARG A 253 41.85 14.89 -3.25
N ASN A 254 40.82 14.21 -3.72
CA ASN A 254 41.01 12.88 -4.30
C ASN A 254 40.24 12.53 -5.58
N HIS A 255 39.41 13.42 -6.12
CA HIS A 255 38.70 13.19 -7.39
C HIS A 255 38.00 11.81 -7.47
N VAL A 256 37.46 11.33 -6.35
CA VAL A 256 36.62 10.13 -6.30
C VAL A 256 35.33 10.43 -5.56
N PRO A 257 34.20 9.78 -5.89
CA PRO A 257 32.97 9.97 -5.15
C PRO A 257 33.11 9.47 -3.71
N GLU A 258 32.79 10.36 -2.76
CA GLU A 258 32.81 10.13 -1.32
C GLU A 258 31.40 10.24 -0.75
N THR A 259 31.08 9.43 0.26
CA THR A 259 29.74 9.42 0.87
C THR A 259 29.82 9.14 2.37
N SER A 260 28.71 9.36 3.08
CA SER A 260 28.54 8.98 4.48
C SER A 260 29.62 9.57 5.40
N ALA A 261 29.97 10.84 5.22
CA ALA A 261 30.85 11.54 6.15
C ALA A 261 30.19 11.63 7.53
N ARG A 262 30.90 11.20 8.58
CA ARG A 262 30.41 11.17 9.97
C ARG A 262 31.51 11.57 10.95
N LEU A 263 31.26 12.58 11.78
CA LEU A 263 32.16 12.97 12.87
C LEU A 263 32.16 11.91 13.99
N SER A 264 33.33 11.67 14.59
CA SER A 264 33.44 10.94 15.85
C SER A 264 32.71 11.70 16.97
N PRO A 265 32.23 11.02 18.03
CA PRO A 265 31.54 11.67 19.15
C PRO A 265 32.34 12.82 19.80
N ASP A 266 33.67 12.73 19.78
CA ASP A 266 34.58 13.76 20.31
C ASP A 266 34.97 14.85 19.29
N ASN A 267 34.38 14.83 18.08
CA ASN A 267 34.60 15.78 17.00
C ASN A 267 36.05 15.89 16.47
N LYS A 268 36.90 14.89 16.74
CA LYS A 268 38.32 14.87 16.33
C LYS A 268 38.58 14.14 15.02
N HIS A 269 37.71 13.21 14.63
CA HIS A 269 37.89 12.43 13.42
C HIS A 269 36.62 12.42 12.57
N VAL A 270 36.80 12.18 11.28
CA VAL A 270 35.70 11.93 10.34
C VAL A 270 35.94 10.57 9.69
N VAL A 271 34.90 9.75 9.66
CA VAL A 271 34.86 8.59 8.76
C VAL A 271 34.05 8.92 7.52
N PHE A 272 34.43 8.31 6.40
CA PHE A 272 33.68 8.39 5.15
C PHE A 272 33.92 7.13 4.31
N LEU A 273 33.04 6.90 3.33
CA LEU A 273 33.16 5.80 2.38
C LEU A 273 33.59 6.31 1.02
N ALA A 274 34.54 5.62 0.39
CA ALA A 274 34.94 5.88 -0.99
C ALA A 274 35.20 4.58 -1.76
N LYS A 275 34.81 4.54 -3.04
CA LYS A 275 35.06 3.40 -3.96
C LYS A 275 36.48 3.42 -4.52
N ALA A 276 37.46 3.50 -3.63
CA ALA A 276 38.84 3.74 -3.97
C ALA A 276 39.81 2.99 -3.06
N ASN A 277 41.06 2.81 -3.51
CA ASN A 277 42.15 2.28 -2.68
C ASN A 277 42.77 3.37 -1.79
N GLN A 278 43.85 3.05 -1.04
CA GLN A 278 44.54 4.01 -0.16
C GLN A 278 45.11 5.24 -0.90
N LYS A 279 45.41 5.12 -2.20
CA LYS A 279 45.88 6.22 -3.04
C LYS A 279 44.74 6.99 -3.70
N PHE A 280 43.50 6.66 -3.36
CA PHE A 280 42.29 7.15 -4.00
C PHE A 280 42.21 6.87 -5.51
N GLU A 281 42.80 5.78 -5.99
CA GLU A 281 42.50 5.32 -7.35
C GLU A 281 41.08 4.76 -7.38
N TYR A 282 40.30 5.17 -8.38
CA TYR A 282 38.88 4.82 -8.46
C TYR A 282 38.61 3.36 -8.86
N TYR A 283 37.35 2.96 -8.70
CA TYR A 283 36.78 1.68 -9.12
C TYR A 283 37.20 0.49 -8.25
N TYR A 284 37.09 0.64 -6.94
CA TYR A 284 37.26 -0.43 -5.94
C TYR A 284 35.93 -0.70 -5.22
N ASN A 285 35.85 -1.80 -4.46
CA ASN A 285 34.78 -1.92 -3.47
C ASN A 285 34.86 -0.72 -2.53
N ALA A 286 33.71 -0.20 -2.10
CA ALA A 286 33.66 0.89 -1.13
C ALA A 286 34.42 0.50 0.14
N ASN A 287 35.40 1.32 0.50
CA ASN A 287 36.22 1.17 1.70
C ASN A 287 35.93 2.30 2.68
N LEU A 288 36.19 2.03 3.96
CA LEU A 288 36.06 3.00 5.04
C LEU A 288 37.37 3.74 5.25
N PHE A 289 37.32 5.07 5.27
CA PHE A 289 38.45 5.93 5.53
C PHE A 289 38.24 6.71 6.82
N LEU A 290 39.33 6.99 7.52
CA LEU A 290 39.38 7.82 8.72
C LEU A 290 40.36 8.97 8.48
N VAL A 291 39.93 10.19 8.77
CA VAL A 291 40.75 11.40 8.63
C VAL A 291 40.59 12.31 9.86
N PRO A 292 41.63 13.00 10.34
CA PRO A 292 41.46 14.01 11.38
C PRO A 292 40.51 15.13 10.93
N ALA A 293 39.62 15.58 11.81
CA ALA A 293 38.67 16.66 11.52
C ALA A 293 39.34 18.03 11.32
N THR A 294 40.63 18.14 11.62
CA THR A 294 41.49 19.31 11.36
C THR A 294 42.19 19.24 10.00
N GLY A 295 41.97 18.19 9.22
CA GLY A 295 42.72 17.89 8.00
C GLY A 295 43.96 17.03 8.25
N GLY A 296 44.50 16.44 7.18
CA GLY A 296 45.61 15.49 7.20
C GLY A 296 45.37 14.35 6.22
N ASP A 297 46.22 13.32 6.28
CA ASP A 297 46.08 12.15 5.41
C ASP A 297 44.94 11.24 5.87
N ALA A 298 44.08 10.86 4.92
CA ALA A 298 43.03 9.89 5.15
C ALA A 298 43.62 8.45 5.16
N LYS A 299 43.33 7.70 6.21
CA LYS A 299 43.75 6.30 6.38
C LYS A 299 42.60 5.36 6.03
N ARG A 300 42.84 4.40 5.13
CA ARG A 300 41.90 3.31 4.86
C ARG A 300 41.89 2.33 6.04
N LEU A 301 40.72 2.15 6.63
CA LEU A 301 40.46 1.12 7.64
C LEU A 301 40.18 -0.22 6.93
N LEU A 302 40.58 -1.33 7.57
CA LEU A 302 40.33 -2.69 7.08
C LEU A 302 40.85 -3.00 5.65
N PRO A 303 42.13 -2.73 5.34
CA PRO A 303 42.67 -2.87 3.97
C PRO A 303 42.62 -4.29 3.39
N ALA A 304 42.49 -5.31 4.25
CA ALA A 304 42.41 -6.73 3.87
C ALA A 304 40.97 -7.25 3.74
N LEU A 305 39.95 -6.44 4.06
CA LEU A 305 38.55 -6.86 3.95
C LEU A 305 38.17 -7.05 2.47
N PRO A 306 37.66 -8.23 2.06
CA PRO A 306 37.26 -8.46 0.67
C PRO A 306 35.83 -7.98 0.36
N TYR A 307 35.12 -7.43 1.34
CA TYR A 307 33.72 -7.02 1.24
C TYR A 307 33.57 -5.55 0.85
N GLU A 308 32.41 -5.19 0.29
CA GLU A 308 32.06 -3.79 0.06
C GLU A 308 31.34 -3.23 1.28
N ILE A 309 31.86 -2.16 1.88
CA ILE A 309 31.21 -1.49 3.00
C ILE A 309 30.11 -0.58 2.47
N LEU A 310 28.87 -0.78 2.93
CA LEU A 310 27.68 -0.08 2.43
C LEU A 310 27.25 1.11 3.30
N ALA A 311 27.52 1.04 4.60
CA ALA A 311 27.21 2.08 5.58
C ALA A 311 28.11 1.91 6.80
N ALA A 312 28.38 3.00 7.51
CA ALA A 312 29.12 2.99 8.77
C ALA A 312 28.60 4.09 9.71
N ASP A 313 28.66 3.83 11.02
CA ASP A 313 28.33 4.80 12.07
C ASP A 313 29.15 4.54 13.34
N TRP A 314 29.38 5.58 14.14
CA TRP A 314 30.16 5.48 15.37
C TRP A 314 29.33 4.91 16.52
N SER A 315 29.97 4.15 17.42
CA SER A 315 29.41 3.91 18.75
C SER A 315 29.34 5.22 19.54
N GLU A 316 28.46 5.29 20.55
CA GLU A 316 28.30 6.49 21.38
C GLU A 316 29.60 6.95 22.06
N ASP A 317 30.44 5.99 22.49
CA ASP A 317 31.73 6.24 23.13
C ASP A 317 32.90 6.47 22.16
N GLY A 318 32.67 6.30 20.85
CA GLY A 318 33.68 6.44 19.80
C GLY A 318 34.75 5.36 19.77
N GLN A 319 34.63 4.29 20.57
CA GLN A 319 35.60 3.19 20.59
C GLN A 319 35.38 2.19 19.45
N SER A 320 34.17 2.15 18.89
CA SER A 320 33.79 1.24 17.82
C SER A 320 33.14 1.96 16.64
N ILE A 321 33.22 1.34 15.47
CA ILE A 321 32.47 1.71 14.27
C ILE A 321 31.60 0.51 13.89
N PHE A 322 30.29 0.71 13.84
CA PHE A 322 29.37 -0.27 13.28
C PHE A 322 29.28 -0.10 11.78
N LEU A 323 29.22 -1.19 11.02
CA LEU A 323 29.14 -1.12 9.57
C LEU A 323 28.34 -2.28 8.98
N THR A 324 27.63 -2.01 7.88
CA THR A 324 27.02 -3.07 7.06
C THR A 324 27.91 -3.34 5.86
N ALA A 325 28.18 -4.61 5.56
CA ALA A 325 29.00 -4.98 4.41
C ALA A 325 28.33 -6.03 3.50
N ASN A 326 28.51 -5.84 2.19
CA ASN A 326 28.11 -6.80 1.16
C ASN A 326 29.13 -7.94 1.08
N ARG A 327 28.66 -9.15 1.37
CA ARG A 327 29.42 -10.40 1.38
C ARG A 327 28.76 -11.38 0.42
N GLY A 328 29.07 -11.23 -0.87
CA GLY A 328 28.49 -12.03 -1.95
C GLY A 328 26.97 -11.92 -2.02
N VAL A 329 26.27 -13.04 -1.76
CA VAL A 329 24.80 -13.12 -1.70
C VAL A 329 24.17 -12.64 -0.37
N GLN A 330 24.95 -12.06 0.55
CA GLN A 330 24.50 -11.60 1.87
C GLN A 330 24.87 -10.13 2.13
N VAL A 331 24.13 -9.47 3.02
CA VAL A 331 24.55 -8.21 3.66
C VAL A 331 24.39 -8.35 5.16
N GLU A 332 25.49 -8.15 5.87
CA GLU A 332 25.60 -8.42 7.30
C GLU A 332 26.07 -7.17 8.06
N LEU A 333 25.75 -7.10 9.35
CA LEU A 333 26.22 -6.07 10.28
C LEU A 333 27.51 -6.54 10.97
N PHE A 334 28.45 -5.61 11.13
CA PHE A 334 29.73 -5.82 11.79
C PHE A 334 30.01 -4.69 12.79
N GLN A 335 30.90 -4.98 13.74
CA GLN A 335 31.50 -4.01 14.65
C GLN A 335 33.02 -4.01 14.48
N LEU A 336 33.59 -2.84 14.24
CA LEU A 336 35.02 -2.60 14.17
C LEU A 336 35.47 -1.91 15.46
N ASP A 337 36.36 -2.55 16.21
CA ASP A 337 37.10 -1.88 17.27
C ASP A 337 38.17 -0.95 16.67
N VAL A 338 38.17 0.32 17.04
CA VAL A 338 38.97 1.35 16.36
C VAL A 338 40.45 1.26 16.72
N GLU A 339 40.77 0.88 17.96
CA GLU A 339 42.15 0.80 18.46
C GLU A 339 42.85 -0.46 17.97
N SER A 340 42.24 -1.63 18.17
CA SER A 340 42.80 -2.93 17.80
C SER A 340 42.59 -3.29 16.33
N ALA A 341 41.70 -2.58 15.62
CA ALA A 341 41.24 -2.89 14.27
C ALA A 341 40.59 -4.29 14.14
N LYS A 342 40.10 -4.86 15.25
CA LYS A 342 39.37 -6.13 15.26
C LYS A 342 37.97 -5.93 14.68
N LEU A 343 37.62 -6.74 13.69
CA LEU A 343 36.28 -6.77 13.09
C LEU A 343 35.50 -8.00 13.58
N GLU A 344 34.31 -7.78 14.12
CA GLU A 344 33.39 -8.82 14.58
C GLU A 344 32.09 -8.78 13.77
N GLN A 345 31.59 -9.94 13.36
CA GLN A 345 30.33 -10.07 12.63
C GLN A 345 29.18 -10.26 13.62
N LEU A 346 28.17 -9.40 13.55
CA LEU A 346 27.04 -9.38 14.50
C LEU A 346 25.79 -10.09 13.99
N THR A 347 25.64 -10.25 12.67
CA THR A 347 24.50 -10.97 12.06
C THR A 347 25.00 -12.06 11.13
N SER A 348 24.19 -13.11 10.95
CA SER A 348 24.44 -14.14 9.93
C SER A 348 23.13 -14.75 9.45
N GLY A 349 23.12 -15.26 8.22
CA GLY A 349 22.05 -16.14 7.71
C GLY A 349 21.75 -15.91 6.23
N ASN A 350 20.75 -16.60 5.70
CA ASN A 350 20.34 -16.43 4.29
C ASN A 350 19.48 -15.17 4.13
N HIS A 351 20.10 -14.00 4.25
CA HIS A 351 19.40 -12.72 4.24
C HIS A 351 20.27 -11.57 3.71
N ALA A 352 19.63 -10.42 3.49
CA ALA A 352 20.32 -9.16 3.27
C ALA A 352 19.70 -8.04 4.11
N ILE A 353 20.51 -7.33 4.88
CA ILE A 353 20.11 -6.07 5.52
C ILE A 353 19.88 -5.02 4.43
N ARG A 354 18.65 -4.48 4.36
CA ARG A 354 18.24 -3.47 3.36
C ARG A 354 18.35 -2.04 3.87
N SER A 355 18.04 -1.83 5.14
CA SER A 355 18.15 -0.54 5.81
C SER A 355 18.58 -0.78 7.24
N TRP A 356 19.38 0.13 7.78
CA TRP A 356 20.00 0.02 9.09
C TRP A 356 20.07 1.38 9.76
N HIS A 357 19.87 1.38 11.07
CA HIS A 357 20.06 2.52 11.94
C HIS A 357 20.59 2.06 13.29
N TYR A 358 21.64 2.71 13.78
CA TYR A 358 22.08 2.61 15.16
C TYR A 358 21.54 3.80 15.95
N CYS A 359 20.81 3.52 17.02
CA CYS A 359 20.32 4.52 17.95
C CYS A 359 21.29 4.61 19.13
N ALA A 360 22.20 5.57 19.11
CA ALA A 360 23.22 5.76 20.14
C ALA A 360 22.62 5.87 21.55
N ALA A 361 21.62 6.74 21.73
CA ALA A 361 20.97 6.97 23.04
C ALA A 361 20.32 5.73 23.68
N ALA A 362 19.94 4.74 22.87
CA ALA A 362 19.36 3.48 23.34
C ALA A 362 20.37 2.31 23.31
N ASP A 363 21.52 2.53 22.68
CA ASP A 363 22.53 1.53 22.38
C ASP A 363 21.95 0.27 21.71
N ARG A 364 21.21 0.50 20.61
CA ARG A 364 20.48 -0.53 19.84
C ARG A 364 20.58 -0.31 18.34
N HIS A 365 20.64 -1.40 17.59
CA HIS A 365 20.45 -1.42 16.15
C HIS A 365 18.99 -1.75 15.81
N VAL A 366 18.47 -1.09 14.79
CA VAL A 366 17.25 -1.50 14.07
C VAL A 366 17.55 -1.64 12.60
N MET A 367 17.03 -2.70 11.98
CA MET A 367 17.35 -3.02 10.59
C MET A 367 16.19 -3.76 9.92
N SER A 368 15.87 -3.43 8.67
CA SER A 368 14.96 -4.24 7.86
C SER A 368 15.76 -5.38 7.21
N ILE A 369 15.39 -6.63 7.47
CA ILE A 369 16.10 -7.80 6.96
C ILE A 369 15.25 -8.52 5.91
N ASP A 370 15.75 -8.57 4.67
CA ASP A 370 15.11 -9.27 3.56
C ASP A 370 15.54 -10.74 3.53
N ARG A 371 14.55 -11.63 3.48
CA ARG A 371 14.67 -13.09 3.49
C ARG A 371 13.76 -13.68 2.41
N PRO A 372 14.03 -14.91 1.94
CA PRO A 372 13.15 -15.58 0.99
C PRO A 372 11.66 -15.57 1.37
N GLU A 373 11.39 -15.67 2.67
CA GLU A 373 10.07 -15.75 3.29
C GLU A 373 9.55 -14.43 3.88
N ASN A 374 10.40 -13.41 4.03
CA ASN A 374 10.05 -12.15 4.64
C ASN A 374 10.68 -10.97 3.86
N PRO A 375 9.90 -10.15 3.15
CA PRO A 375 10.38 -9.03 2.33
C PRO A 375 11.11 -7.89 3.06
N GLY A 376 11.11 -7.86 4.41
CA GLY A 376 11.85 -6.81 5.13
C GLY A 376 11.24 -6.33 6.44
N ASP A 377 10.64 -7.20 7.26
CA ASP A 377 10.28 -6.82 8.63
C ASP A 377 11.52 -6.32 9.41
N VAL A 378 11.27 -5.38 10.31
CA VAL A 378 12.30 -4.76 11.13
C VAL A 378 12.69 -5.72 12.24
N GLN A 379 14.00 -5.87 12.40
CA GLN A 379 14.62 -6.59 13.49
C GLN A 379 15.44 -5.64 14.36
N MET A 380 15.53 -5.93 15.64
CA MET A 380 16.28 -5.18 16.64
C MET A 380 17.39 -6.03 17.24
N LEU A 381 18.54 -5.41 17.46
CA LEU A 381 19.71 -6.07 18.05
C LEU A 381 20.38 -5.13 19.06
N ALA A 382 20.80 -5.67 20.21
CA ALA A 382 21.64 -4.95 21.16
C ALA A 382 23.08 -4.85 20.64
N SER A 383 23.71 -3.68 20.80
CA SER A 383 25.09 -3.45 20.37
C SER A 383 26.14 -4.17 21.23
N ARG A 384 25.85 -4.38 22.52
CA ARG A 384 26.68 -5.16 23.46
C ARG A 384 25.86 -6.33 23.97
N SER A 385 26.38 -7.56 23.81
CA SER A 385 25.78 -8.73 24.46
C SER A 385 25.81 -8.52 25.97
N ALA A 386 24.64 -8.37 26.57
CA ALA A 386 24.49 -8.52 28.01
C ALA A 386 24.48 -10.01 28.30
N ALA A 387 25.63 -10.59 28.67
CA ALA A 387 25.83 -11.93 29.27
C ALA A 387 25.18 -13.17 28.59
N ASP A 388 24.39 -13.00 27.53
CA ASP A 388 23.75 -14.06 26.77
C ASP A 388 24.63 -14.37 25.55
N ASP A 389 25.12 -15.61 25.51
CA ASP A 389 25.85 -16.18 24.39
C ASP A 389 24.99 -16.05 23.12
N ASN A 390 25.38 -15.10 22.24
CA ASN A 390 24.86 -14.87 20.89
C ASN A 390 23.50 -14.15 20.79
N PRO A 391 23.44 -12.80 20.88
CA PRO A 391 22.20 -12.06 20.69
C PRO A 391 21.76 -12.13 19.21
N MET A 392 20.80 -12.99 18.90
CA MET A 392 20.15 -13.03 17.59
C MET A 392 19.25 -11.79 17.42
N PRO A 393 19.21 -11.16 16.23
CA PRO A 393 18.26 -10.09 15.95
C PRO A 393 16.82 -10.57 16.18
N ARG A 394 16.04 -9.77 16.91
CA ARG A 394 14.63 -10.04 17.23
C ARG A 394 13.72 -9.27 16.29
N GLN A 395 12.81 -9.94 15.60
CA GLN A 395 11.77 -9.28 14.80
C GLN A 395 10.84 -8.45 15.69
N VAL A 396 10.54 -7.21 15.27
CA VAL A 396 9.70 -6.24 16.00
C VAL A 396 8.54 -5.70 15.17
N THR A 397 8.51 -5.96 13.87
CA THR A 397 7.33 -5.75 13.02
C THR A 397 6.86 -7.06 12.43
N HIS A 398 5.59 -7.11 12.06
CA HIS A 398 4.90 -8.30 11.55
C HIS A 398 4.08 -7.95 10.30
N VAL A 399 4.63 -7.08 9.46
CA VAL A 399 3.96 -6.56 8.25
C VAL A 399 3.78 -7.66 7.21
N PHE A 400 4.66 -8.66 7.21
CA PHE A 400 4.72 -9.67 6.17
C PHE A 400 4.35 -11.08 6.63
N ASP A 401 3.79 -11.24 7.83
CA ASP A 401 3.38 -12.55 8.35
C ASP A 401 2.42 -13.28 7.38
N GLU A 402 1.46 -12.54 6.80
CA GLU A 402 0.51 -13.07 5.81
C GLU A 402 1.16 -13.59 4.51
N VAL A 403 2.40 -13.20 4.19
CA VAL A 403 3.04 -13.57 2.92
C VAL A 403 3.23 -15.08 2.83
N THR A 404 3.69 -15.70 3.91
CA THR A 404 3.91 -17.16 3.95
C THR A 404 2.61 -17.94 4.15
N GLU A 405 1.62 -17.32 4.80
CA GLU A 405 0.28 -17.90 4.97
C GLU A 405 -0.48 -17.96 3.63
N ARG A 406 -0.31 -16.94 2.77
CA ARG A 406 -1.06 -16.80 1.52
C ARG A 406 -0.36 -17.40 0.32
N PHE A 407 0.97 -17.41 0.30
CA PHE A 407 1.73 -17.74 -0.90
C PHE A 407 2.74 -18.85 -0.69
N ARG A 408 2.80 -19.74 -1.68
CA ARG A 408 3.94 -20.66 -1.86
C ARG A 408 5.13 -19.85 -2.38
N LEU A 409 6.23 -19.89 -1.64
CA LEU A 409 7.45 -19.19 -1.98
C LEU A 409 8.52 -20.15 -2.51
N PRO A 410 9.33 -19.73 -3.48
CA PRO A 410 10.36 -20.59 -4.04
C PRO A 410 11.49 -20.83 -3.06
N ARG A 411 11.99 -22.06 -3.04
CA ARG A 411 13.27 -22.37 -2.40
C ARG A 411 14.38 -21.60 -3.12
N GLN A 412 15.24 -20.96 -2.33
CA GLN A 412 16.45 -20.28 -2.78
C GLN A 412 17.68 -21.02 -2.27
N GLU A 413 18.71 -21.06 -3.09
CA GLU A 413 19.97 -21.70 -2.74
C GLU A 413 21.15 -20.90 -3.27
N ARG A 414 22.14 -20.69 -2.42
CA ARG A 414 23.47 -20.26 -2.87
C ARG A 414 24.10 -21.41 -3.63
N THR A 415 24.50 -21.15 -4.87
CA THR A 415 25.21 -22.12 -5.71
C THR A 415 26.52 -21.52 -6.20
N THR A 416 27.54 -22.36 -6.38
CA THR A 416 28.85 -21.95 -6.89
C THR A 416 29.29 -22.84 -8.06
N TRP A 417 30.05 -22.26 -8.99
CA TRP A 417 30.62 -22.97 -10.13
C TRP A 417 31.97 -22.38 -10.50
N ARG A 418 32.72 -23.08 -11.35
CA ARG A 418 33.98 -22.59 -11.90
C ARG A 418 33.73 -21.90 -13.24
N GLY A 419 34.26 -20.67 -13.39
CA GLY A 419 34.35 -19.98 -14.67
C GLY A 419 35.33 -20.69 -15.63
N ALA A 420 35.37 -20.24 -16.88
CA ALA A 420 36.16 -20.86 -17.94
C ALA A 420 37.67 -20.93 -17.64
N ASP A 421 38.17 -20.02 -16.81
CA ASP A 421 39.56 -19.92 -16.35
C ASP A 421 39.76 -20.42 -14.91
N GLY A 422 38.76 -21.09 -14.33
CA GLY A 422 38.83 -21.74 -13.01
C GLY A 422 38.45 -20.85 -11.83
N VAL A 423 38.16 -19.55 -12.04
CA VAL A 423 37.66 -18.65 -10.99
C VAL A 423 36.38 -19.20 -10.38
N GLU A 424 36.24 -19.10 -9.06
CA GLU A 424 34.98 -19.45 -8.40
C GLU A 424 33.97 -18.32 -8.60
N VAL A 425 32.77 -18.67 -9.06
CA VAL A 425 31.65 -17.76 -9.27
C VAL A 425 30.50 -18.22 -8.38
N GLU A 426 29.86 -17.28 -7.71
CA GLU A 426 28.69 -17.52 -6.86
C GLU A 426 27.43 -16.96 -7.53
N GLY A 427 26.28 -17.53 -7.21
CA GLY A 427 24.99 -16.97 -7.55
C GLY A 427 23.86 -17.58 -6.74
N LEU A 428 22.64 -17.15 -7.05
CA LEU A 428 21.44 -17.70 -6.45
C LEU A 428 20.66 -18.54 -7.46
N LEU A 429 20.28 -19.73 -7.02
CA LEU A 429 19.38 -20.63 -7.71
C LEU A 429 18.01 -20.59 -7.04
N PHE A 430 16.97 -20.41 -7.84
CA PHE A 430 15.59 -20.48 -7.42
C PHE A 430 14.92 -21.67 -8.10
N TYR A 431 14.29 -22.51 -7.29
CA TYR A 431 13.63 -23.71 -7.78
C TYR A 431 12.18 -23.41 -8.19
N PRO A 432 11.65 -24.10 -9.22
CA PRO A 432 10.22 -24.18 -9.47
C PRO A 432 9.45 -24.56 -8.20
N LEU A 433 8.25 -24.01 -8.01
CA LEU A 433 7.44 -24.32 -6.81
C LEU A 433 7.15 -25.83 -6.66
N ASP A 434 6.95 -26.51 -7.79
CA ASP A 434 6.69 -27.96 -7.87
C ASP A 434 7.95 -28.74 -8.28
N TYR A 435 9.13 -28.30 -7.84
CA TYR A 435 10.39 -28.95 -8.19
C TYR A 435 10.39 -30.43 -7.81
N GLN A 436 10.92 -31.25 -8.72
CA GLN A 436 11.06 -32.68 -8.58
C GLN A 436 12.48 -33.06 -8.97
N LYS A 437 13.19 -33.71 -8.06
CA LYS A 437 14.56 -34.16 -8.30
C LYS A 437 14.60 -35.10 -9.52
N GLY A 438 15.57 -34.89 -10.40
CA GLY A 438 15.73 -35.67 -11.65
C GLY A 438 14.93 -35.17 -12.85
N LYS A 439 14.05 -34.18 -12.67
CA LYS A 439 13.36 -33.49 -13.77
C LYS A 439 14.08 -32.19 -14.13
N ARG A 440 14.25 -31.95 -15.43
CA ARG A 440 14.79 -30.70 -15.99
C ARG A 440 13.69 -29.68 -16.24
N TYR A 441 13.97 -28.42 -15.97
CA TYR A 441 13.02 -27.31 -16.07
C TYR A 441 13.52 -26.23 -17.04
N PRO A 442 12.62 -25.52 -17.74
CA PRO A 442 12.98 -24.30 -18.44
C PRO A 442 13.74 -23.33 -17.52
N LEU A 443 14.76 -22.66 -18.04
CA LEU A 443 15.64 -21.78 -17.26
C LEU A 443 15.41 -20.31 -17.62
N VAL A 444 15.31 -19.44 -16.62
CA VAL A 444 15.50 -17.99 -16.81
C VAL A 444 16.82 -17.59 -16.17
N VAL A 445 17.70 -16.95 -16.95
CA VAL A 445 18.93 -16.34 -16.46
C VAL A 445 18.65 -14.86 -16.25
N GLN A 446 18.82 -14.40 -15.01
CA GLN A 446 18.58 -13.00 -14.63
C GLN A 446 19.89 -12.35 -14.17
N ALA A 447 20.45 -11.46 -14.99
CA ALA A 447 21.65 -10.72 -14.62
C ALA A 447 21.30 -9.43 -13.89
N HIS A 448 21.96 -9.16 -12.75
CA HIS A 448 21.80 -7.90 -12.03
C HIS A 448 22.38 -6.69 -12.79
N GLY A 449 21.86 -5.51 -12.45
CA GLY A 449 22.40 -4.21 -12.85
C GLY A 449 23.66 -3.83 -12.08
N GLY A 450 24.24 -2.67 -12.39
CA GLY A 450 25.53 -2.24 -11.86
C GLY A 450 26.48 -1.88 -13.00
N PRO A 451 27.52 -2.68 -13.29
CA PRO A 451 27.75 -4.07 -12.86
C PRO A 451 28.35 -4.22 -11.47
N ALA A 452 28.87 -3.14 -10.86
CA ALA A 452 29.37 -3.12 -9.48
C ALA A 452 28.22 -3.24 -8.44
N HIS A 453 27.65 -4.44 -8.36
CA HIS A 453 26.57 -4.86 -7.46
C HIS A 453 26.63 -6.39 -7.27
N SER A 454 25.77 -6.98 -6.43
CA SER A 454 25.54 -8.42 -6.37
C SER A 454 24.08 -8.72 -6.03
N ASP A 455 23.51 -9.75 -6.66
CA ASP A 455 22.25 -10.36 -6.23
C ASP A 455 22.43 -11.09 -4.89
N ARG A 456 21.42 -10.98 -4.03
CA ARG A 456 21.44 -11.42 -2.64
C ARG A 456 20.18 -12.20 -2.29
N PHE A 457 20.24 -12.98 -1.22
CA PHE A 457 19.04 -13.61 -0.65
C PHE A 457 17.98 -12.56 -0.37
N GLY A 458 16.73 -12.90 -0.62
CA GLY A 458 15.61 -12.01 -0.38
C GLY A 458 14.38 -12.37 -1.21
N PHE A 459 13.28 -11.69 -0.97
CA PHE A 459 11.99 -11.97 -1.57
C PHE A 459 11.94 -11.66 -3.08
N GLY A 460 12.73 -10.68 -3.54
CA GLY A 460 12.73 -10.17 -4.92
C GLY A 460 11.87 -8.92 -5.11
N ALA A 461 11.74 -8.46 -6.34
CA ALA A 461 11.03 -7.23 -6.69
C ALA A 461 10.27 -7.36 -8.02
N TRP A 462 9.59 -6.30 -8.44
CA TRP A 462 8.88 -6.28 -9.73
C TRP A 462 9.80 -6.41 -10.95
N ARG A 463 11.11 -6.14 -10.83
CA ARG A 463 12.04 -6.23 -11.97
C ARG A 463 12.34 -7.68 -12.35
N ASP A 464 12.39 -8.57 -11.38
CA ASP A 464 12.77 -9.99 -11.52
C ASP A 464 11.62 -10.98 -11.25
N TYR A 465 10.60 -10.59 -10.48
CA TYR A 465 9.32 -11.29 -10.29
C TYR A 465 9.44 -12.81 -10.09
N ILE A 466 10.43 -13.17 -9.27
CA ILE A 466 10.90 -14.52 -8.99
C ILE A 466 9.76 -15.48 -8.56
N PRO A 467 8.85 -15.13 -7.62
CA PRO A 467 7.77 -16.03 -7.21
C PRO A 467 6.85 -16.43 -8.38
N ILE A 468 6.68 -15.56 -9.38
CA ILE A 468 5.79 -15.80 -10.51
C ILE A 468 6.46 -16.72 -11.53
N LEU A 469 7.72 -16.46 -11.89
CA LEU A 469 8.48 -17.33 -12.81
C LEU A 469 8.61 -18.76 -12.26
N THR A 470 8.94 -18.88 -10.97
CA THR A 470 9.03 -20.20 -10.31
C THR A 470 7.67 -20.90 -10.22
N ALA A 471 6.58 -20.17 -9.99
CA ALA A 471 5.22 -20.71 -10.04
C ALA A 471 4.82 -21.19 -11.44
N ARG A 472 5.35 -20.56 -12.50
CA ARG A 472 5.15 -21.03 -13.88
C ARG A 472 6.04 -22.23 -14.23
N GLY A 473 6.91 -22.66 -13.33
CA GLY A 473 7.75 -23.85 -13.51
C GLY A 473 9.10 -23.57 -14.15
N TYR A 474 9.58 -22.32 -14.11
CA TYR A 474 10.95 -21.99 -14.47
C TYR A 474 11.89 -22.22 -13.28
N ALA A 475 13.06 -22.79 -13.53
CA ALA A 475 14.22 -22.58 -12.67
C ALA A 475 14.81 -21.21 -12.99
N ILE A 476 15.42 -20.55 -12.00
CA ILE A 476 16.04 -19.23 -12.20
C ILE A 476 17.47 -19.27 -11.66
N ILE A 477 18.42 -18.72 -12.41
CA ILE A 477 19.77 -18.44 -11.92
C ILE A 477 20.05 -16.95 -11.98
N LYS A 478 20.55 -16.42 -10.86
CA LYS A 478 21.02 -15.04 -10.69
C LYS A 478 22.53 -15.06 -10.43
N PRO A 479 23.36 -14.99 -11.48
CA PRO A 479 24.81 -15.07 -11.34
C PRO A 479 25.43 -13.75 -10.91
N ASN A 480 26.30 -13.81 -9.88
CA ASN A 480 27.19 -12.72 -9.53
C ASN A 480 28.51 -12.88 -10.28
N TYR A 481 28.48 -12.51 -11.56
CA TYR A 481 29.61 -12.62 -12.50
C TYR A 481 30.76 -11.67 -12.15
N ARG A 482 31.98 -11.92 -12.66
CA ARG A 482 33.11 -10.99 -12.47
C ARG A 482 32.76 -9.56 -12.86
N GLY A 483 33.05 -8.62 -11.96
CA GLY A 483 32.45 -7.29 -11.95
C GLY A 483 31.51 -7.05 -10.77
N SER A 484 31.06 -8.11 -10.11
CA SER A 484 30.20 -8.00 -8.92
C SER A 484 30.96 -7.55 -7.68
N THR A 485 30.25 -6.89 -6.78
CA THR A 485 30.76 -6.46 -5.46
C THR A 485 30.66 -7.57 -4.42
N GLY A 486 31.48 -7.52 -3.37
CA GLY A 486 31.43 -8.48 -2.25
C GLY A 486 32.31 -9.74 -2.42
N TYR A 487 33.08 -9.82 -3.52
CA TYR A 487 34.01 -10.92 -3.85
C TYR A 487 35.48 -10.47 -3.93
N GLY A 488 35.81 -9.33 -3.31
CA GLY A 488 37.13 -8.72 -3.38
C GLY A 488 37.36 -7.85 -4.62
N ASN A 489 38.43 -7.05 -4.57
CA ASN A 489 38.73 -6.07 -5.62
C ASN A 489 39.18 -6.72 -6.93
N THR A 490 39.86 -7.86 -6.89
CA THR A 490 40.24 -8.60 -8.11
C THR A 490 39.02 -9.02 -8.92
N PHE A 491 37.99 -9.54 -8.25
CA PHE A 491 36.76 -9.99 -8.90
C PHE A 491 35.96 -8.81 -9.48
N LEU A 492 35.80 -7.72 -8.73
CA LEU A 492 35.15 -6.48 -9.19
C LEU A 492 35.89 -5.83 -10.38
N ARG A 493 37.23 -5.79 -10.32
CA ARG A 493 38.08 -5.04 -11.26
C ARG A 493 38.49 -5.83 -12.49
N ASP A 494 38.10 -7.09 -12.64
CA ASP A 494 38.26 -7.84 -13.89
C ASP A 494 37.72 -7.07 -15.10
N MET A 495 36.74 -6.19 -14.90
CA MET A 495 36.16 -5.38 -15.97
C MET A 495 37.03 -4.19 -16.45
N VAL A 496 38.10 -3.85 -15.72
CA VAL A 496 38.94 -2.68 -16.02
C VAL A 496 39.73 -2.90 -17.32
N GLY A 497 39.57 -2.00 -18.28
CA GLY A 497 40.19 -2.06 -19.60
C GLY A 497 39.59 -3.09 -20.57
N HIS A 498 38.60 -3.88 -20.16
CA HIS A 498 37.98 -4.90 -21.01
C HIS A 498 36.58 -5.31 -20.54
N TYR A 499 35.65 -4.35 -20.56
CA TYR A 499 34.28 -4.49 -20.08
C TYR A 499 33.58 -5.80 -20.53
N PHE A 500 33.16 -6.63 -19.57
CA PHE A 500 32.49 -7.93 -19.80
C PHE A 500 33.26 -8.94 -20.66
N LYS A 501 34.58 -8.86 -20.77
CA LYS A 501 35.38 -9.88 -21.49
C LYS A 501 35.17 -11.29 -20.91
N ASN A 502 35.16 -11.42 -19.59
CA ASN A 502 35.02 -12.73 -18.93
C ASN A 502 33.66 -12.92 -18.27
N ALA A 503 33.03 -11.84 -17.81
CA ALA A 503 31.75 -11.88 -17.08
C ALA A 503 30.64 -12.67 -17.79
N HIS A 504 30.50 -12.54 -19.11
CA HIS A 504 29.48 -13.30 -19.86
C HIS A 504 29.79 -14.80 -19.92
N LEU A 505 31.06 -15.19 -19.86
CA LEU A 505 31.48 -16.60 -19.77
C LEU A 505 31.15 -17.17 -18.39
N ASP A 506 31.32 -16.38 -17.33
CA ASP A 506 30.92 -16.77 -15.97
C ASP A 506 29.42 -17.07 -15.89
N VAL A 507 28.60 -16.24 -16.53
CA VAL A 507 27.14 -16.48 -16.64
C VAL A 507 26.86 -17.79 -17.37
N MET A 508 27.49 -18.04 -18.53
CA MET A 508 27.26 -19.26 -19.31
C MET A 508 27.78 -20.52 -18.60
N ALA A 509 28.88 -20.43 -17.85
CA ALA A 509 29.35 -21.53 -17.02
C ALA A 509 28.35 -21.91 -15.92
N GLY A 510 27.64 -20.93 -15.35
CA GLY A 510 26.56 -21.18 -14.39
C GLY A 510 25.35 -21.87 -15.03
N VAL A 511 25.00 -21.47 -16.26
CA VAL A 511 23.98 -22.16 -17.07
C VAL A 511 24.37 -23.62 -17.30
N ASP A 512 25.61 -23.87 -17.73
CA ASP A 512 26.10 -25.22 -17.99
C ASP A 512 26.15 -26.07 -16.72
N HIS A 513 26.54 -25.48 -15.59
CA HIS A 513 26.50 -26.13 -14.28
C HIS A 513 25.10 -26.64 -13.94
N LEU A 514 24.05 -25.83 -14.14
CA LEU A 514 22.67 -26.26 -13.85
C LEU A 514 22.13 -27.31 -14.82
N ILE A 515 22.55 -27.27 -16.10
CA ILE A 515 22.20 -28.30 -17.08
C ILE A 515 22.85 -29.64 -16.70
N GLN A 516 24.13 -29.61 -16.34
CA GLN A 516 24.89 -30.79 -15.89
C GLN A 516 24.33 -31.38 -14.60
N ALA A 517 23.91 -30.52 -13.66
CA ALA A 517 23.23 -30.94 -12.43
C ALA A 517 21.83 -31.54 -12.68
N GLY A 518 21.33 -31.52 -13.93
CA GLY A 518 20.02 -32.06 -14.29
C GLY A 518 18.85 -31.19 -13.80
N ILE A 519 19.10 -29.92 -13.48
CA ILE A 519 18.09 -28.96 -13.01
C ILE A 519 17.49 -28.21 -14.19
N ALA A 520 18.34 -27.71 -15.10
CA ALA A 520 17.92 -26.90 -16.24
C ALA A 520 17.83 -27.70 -17.54
N ASP A 521 16.86 -27.32 -18.37
CA ASP A 521 16.73 -27.76 -19.75
C ASP A 521 17.44 -26.78 -20.69
N GLY A 522 18.54 -27.22 -21.29
CA GLY A 522 19.39 -26.40 -22.16
C GLY A 522 18.72 -25.94 -23.47
N ASP A 523 17.61 -26.58 -23.87
CA ASP A 523 16.88 -26.21 -25.08
C ASP A 523 15.76 -25.20 -24.82
N ARG A 524 15.45 -24.94 -23.53
CA ARG A 524 14.36 -24.07 -23.09
C ARG A 524 14.85 -23.02 -22.11
N MET A 525 15.51 -21.98 -22.65
CA MET A 525 16.11 -20.92 -21.84
C MET A 525 15.69 -19.51 -22.28
N ALA A 526 15.49 -18.62 -21.31
CA ALA A 526 15.36 -17.17 -21.50
C ALA A 526 16.49 -16.40 -20.78
N MET A 527 16.90 -15.28 -21.37
CA MET A 527 17.85 -14.33 -20.77
C MET A 527 17.12 -13.02 -20.45
N MET A 528 17.37 -12.42 -19.29
CA MET A 528 16.90 -11.07 -19.02
C MET A 528 17.78 -10.30 -18.04
N GLY A 529 17.63 -8.98 -18.07
CA GLY A 529 18.24 -8.09 -17.08
C GLY A 529 17.87 -6.64 -17.30
N TRP A 530 18.16 -5.80 -16.29
CA TRP A 530 17.91 -4.36 -16.33
C TRP A 530 19.22 -3.59 -16.11
N SER A 531 19.42 -2.47 -16.81
CA SER A 531 20.63 -1.64 -16.69
C SER A 531 21.89 -2.47 -17.04
N GLY A 532 22.88 -2.57 -16.15
CA GLY A 532 24.02 -3.52 -16.28
C GLY A 532 23.61 -4.94 -16.70
N GLY A 533 22.47 -5.44 -16.22
CA GLY A 533 21.92 -6.74 -16.64
C GLY A 533 21.35 -6.75 -18.05
N GLY A 534 20.82 -5.62 -18.51
CA GLY A 534 20.45 -5.39 -19.91
C GLY A 534 21.68 -5.32 -20.81
N HIS A 535 22.79 -4.74 -20.33
CA HIS A 535 24.08 -4.77 -21.03
C HIS A 535 24.57 -6.21 -21.19
N MET A 536 24.47 -7.00 -20.11
CA MET A 536 24.83 -8.42 -20.12
C MET A 536 23.94 -9.23 -21.07
N THR A 537 22.63 -8.96 -21.07
CA THR A 537 21.68 -9.56 -22.02
C THR A 537 22.09 -9.27 -23.45
N ASN A 538 22.38 -8.01 -23.78
CA ASN A 538 22.82 -7.61 -25.12
C ASN A 538 24.15 -8.27 -25.51
N LYS A 539 25.10 -8.42 -24.57
CA LYS A 539 26.35 -9.15 -24.80
C LYS A 539 26.09 -10.62 -25.11
N ILE A 540 25.29 -11.31 -24.29
CA ILE A 540 25.05 -12.75 -24.39
C ILE A 540 24.35 -13.13 -25.71
N ILE A 541 23.34 -12.37 -26.15
CA ILE A 541 22.62 -12.69 -27.40
C ILE A 541 23.48 -12.52 -28.66
N THR A 542 24.58 -11.76 -28.58
CA THR A 542 25.58 -11.66 -29.67
C THR A 542 26.61 -12.77 -29.65
N PHE A 543 26.73 -13.46 -28.50
CA PHE A 543 27.71 -14.51 -28.26
C PHE A 543 27.15 -15.91 -28.56
N THR A 544 25.87 -16.16 -28.26
CA THR A 544 25.23 -17.47 -28.41
C THR A 544 23.76 -17.36 -28.77
N ASP A 545 23.24 -18.39 -29.45
CA ASP A 545 21.83 -18.57 -29.83
C ASP A 545 21.10 -19.63 -28.98
N ARG A 546 21.73 -20.11 -27.90
CA ARG A 546 21.14 -21.10 -26.98
C ARG A 546 19.86 -20.62 -26.31
N PHE A 547 19.73 -19.30 -26.10
CA PHE A 547 18.50 -18.70 -25.54
C PHE A 547 17.42 -18.56 -26.61
N LYS A 548 16.21 -19.02 -26.27
CA LYS A 548 15.04 -18.95 -27.16
C LYS A 548 14.30 -17.62 -27.04
N ALA A 549 14.54 -16.87 -25.97
CA ALA A 549 13.96 -15.55 -25.75
C ALA A 549 14.91 -14.67 -24.93
N ALA A 550 14.87 -13.36 -25.17
CA ALA A 550 15.59 -12.39 -24.34
C ALA A 550 14.76 -11.12 -24.03
N SER A 551 15.00 -10.51 -22.87
CA SER A 551 14.47 -9.20 -22.48
C SER A 551 15.60 -8.26 -22.05
N SER A 552 15.82 -7.20 -22.82
CA SER A 552 16.82 -6.17 -22.54
C SER A 552 16.15 -4.92 -21.98
N GLY A 553 16.23 -4.73 -20.66
CA GLY A 553 15.74 -3.53 -19.99
C GLY A 553 16.84 -2.50 -19.79
N ALA A 554 16.66 -1.29 -20.30
CA ALA A 554 17.63 -0.18 -20.21
C ALA A 554 19.07 -0.66 -20.50
N GLY A 555 19.26 -1.38 -21.61
CA GLY A 555 20.54 -1.98 -21.99
C GLY A 555 21.32 -1.13 -23.00
N ALA A 556 22.61 -0.87 -22.73
CA ALA A 556 23.54 -0.26 -23.67
C ALA A 556 23.87 -1.24 -24.81
N VAL A 557 24.04 -0.69 -26.01
CA VAL A 557 24.41 -1.45 -27.21
C VAL A 557 25.65 -0.88 -27.88
N ASN A 558 25.92 0.41 -27.68
CA ASN A 558 27.04 1.13 -28.26
C ASN A 558 27.74 1.98 -27.19
N TRP A 559 28.91 1.54 -26.74
CA TRP A 559 29.61 2.16 -25.61
C TRP A 559 30.17 3.54 -25.94
N ILE A 560 30.41 3.85 -27.22
CA ILE A 560 30.90 5.15 -27.67
C ILE A 560 29.81 6.20 -27.43
N SER A 561 28.61 5.99 -28.00
CA SER A 561 27.48 6.91 -27.81
C SER A 561 26.96 6.90 -26.38
N MET A 562 27.01 5.75 -25.69
CA MET A 562 26.62 5.63 -24.29
C MET A 562 27.46 6.53 -23.37
N TYR A 563 28.77 6.62 -23.61
CA TYR A 563 29.66 7.48 -22.82
C TYR A 563 29.28 8.96 -22.95
N GLY A 564 28.92 9.42 -24.16
CA GLY A 564 28.53 10.81 -24.40
C GLY A 564 27.12 11.16 -23.91
N GLN A 565 26.16 10.25 -24.05
CA GLN A 565 24.74 10.53 -23.79
C GLN A 565 24.32 10.38 -22.31
N SER A 566 25.02 9.54 -21.56
CA SER A 566 24.68 9.21 -20.17
C SER A 566 25.00 10.37 -19.21
N ASP A 567 24.13 10.58 -18.21
CA ASP A 567 24.32 11.52 -17.09
C ASP A 567 25.57 11.22 -16.25
N VAL A 568 26.09 10.01 -16.35
CA VAL A 568 27.33 9.57 -15.68
C VAL A 568 28.36 9.17 -16.71
N ARG A 569 29.65 9.47 -16.47
CA ARG A 569 30.79 8.96 -17.27
C ARG A 569 31.85 8.23 -16.44
N ILE A 570 32.01 8.61 -15.18
CA ILE A 570 33.13 8.20 -14.30
C ILE A 570 33.38 6.68 -14.23
N TYR A 571 32.34 5.85 -14.16
CA TYR A 571 32.50 4.40 -14.08
C TYR A 571 33.08 3.79 -15.36
N ARG A 572 32.84 4.42 -16.51
CA ARG A 572 33.20 3.88 -17.84
C ARG A 572 34.66 4.14 -18.18
N THR A 573 35.25 5.22 -17.68
CA THR A 573 36.66 5.54 -17.97
C THR A 573 37.59 4.38 -17.57
N PRO A 574 37.49 3.81 -16.34
CA PRO A 574 38.26 2.61 -15.99
C PRO A 574 37.92 1.37 -16.84
N TRP A 575 36.66 1.18 -17.25
CA TRP A 575 36.25 0.00 -18.02
C TRP A 575 36.88 -0.10 -19.40
N PHE A 576 37.19 1.04 -20.01
CA PHE A 576 37.73 1.11 -21.37
C PHE A 576 39.15 1.67 -21.42
N GLY A 577 39.75 2.01 -20.27
CA GLY A 577 41.12 2.51 -20.18
C GLY A 577 41.29 3.99 -20.58
N GLY A 578 40.21 4.76 -20.63
CA GLY A 578 40.22 6.16 -21.06
C GLY A 578 38.86 6.67 -21.51
N THR A 579 38.83 7.91 -21.98
CA THR A 579 37.64 8.53 -22.60
C THR A 579 37.64 8.30 -24.11
N PRO A 580 36.49 8.34 -24.80
CA PRO A 580 36.44 8.11 -26.26
C PRO A 580 36.88 9.32 -27.10
N TRP A 581 37.29 10.44 -26.49
CA TRP A 581 37.68 11.67 -27.17
C TRP A 581 39.04 12.24 -26.72
N GLN A 582 39.74 11.57 -25.80
CA GLN A 582 41.11 11.95 -25.46
C GLN A 582 42.08 11.75 -26.63
N GLU A 583 43.24 12.40 -26.56
CA GLU A 583 44.36 12.07 -27.43
C GLU A 583 44.72 10.58 -27.26
N GLN A 584 44.81 9.83 -28.36
CA GLN A 584 44.97 8.37 -28.36
C GLN A 584 43.84 7.63 -27.61
N ALA A 585 42.58 8.05 -27.83
CA ALA A 585 41.41 7.39 -27.26
C ALA A 585 41.37 5.88 -27.57
N PRO A 586 41.04 5.01 -26.60
CA PRO A 586 40.96 3.56 -26.78
C PRO A 586 39.66 3.15 -27.50
N ILE A 587 39.35 3.80 -28.63
CA ILE A 587 38.07 3.66 -29.33
C ILE A 587 37.81 2.22 -29.79
N ASP A 588 38.88 1.50 -30.13
CA ASP A 588 38.81 0.09 -30.49
C ASP A 588 38.31 -0.77 -29.32
N VAL A 589 38.67 -0.44 -28.08
CA VAL A 589 38.19 -1.15 -26.88
C VAL A 589 36.70 -0.87 -26.67
N PHE A 590 36.27 0.39 -26.80
CA PHE A 590 34.84 0.73 -26.75
C PHE A 590 34.04 -0.04 -27.80
N TRP A 591 34.52 -0.09 -29.04
CA TRP A 591 33.84 -0.77 -30.14
C TRP A 591 33.86 -2.29 -30.00
N GLU A 592 35.00 -2.89 -29.63
CA GLU A 592 35.16 -4.34 -29.38
C GLU A 592 34.14 -4.85 -28.35
N HIS A 593 33.92 -4.07 -27.30
CA HIS A 593 33.04 -4.44 -26.22
C HIS A 593 31.58 -3.96 -26.40
N SER A 594 31.27 -3.29 -27.52
CA SER A 594 29.91 -2.87 -27.86
C SER A 594 29.13 -4.03 -28.50
N PRO A 595 27.98 -4.45 -27.92
CA PRO A 595 27.14 -5.48 -28.55
C PRO A 595 26.78 -5.18 -30.01
N LEU A 596 26.66 -3.89 -30.38
CA LEU A 596 26.36 -3.47 -31.74
C LEU A 596 27.35 -4.03 -32.78
N LYS A 597 28.64 -4.16 -32.44
CA LYS A 597 29.68 -4.72 -33.32
C LYS A 597 29.34 -6.13 -33.81
N HIS A 598 28.67 -6.92 -32.97
CA HIS A 598 28.38 -8.33 -33.23
C HIS A 598 26.90 -8.60 -33.50
N ILE A 599 26.10 -7.55 -33.71
CA ILE A 599 24.64 -7.65 -33.77
C ILE A 599 24.13 -8.52 -34.93
N ALA A 600 24.91 -8.66 -36.01
CA ALA A 600 24.60 -9.54 -37.14
C ALA A 600 24.51 -11.03 -36.77
N LYS A 601 25.14 -11.43 -35.65
CA LYS A 601 25.11 -12.81 -35.14
C LYS A 601 23.83 -13.13 -34.38
N VAL A 602 23.09 -12.12 -33.91
CA VAL A 602 21.93 -12.34 -33.04
C VAL A 602 20.84 -13.10 -33.81
N LYS A 603 20.36 -14.19 -33.21
CA LYS A 603 19.19 -14.96 -33.67
C LYS A 603 18.07 -15.02 -32.63
N THR A 604 18.40 -14.78 -31.36
CA THR A 604 17.45 -14.85 -30.25
C THR A 604 16.36 -13.77 -30.37
N PRO A 605 15.06 -14.17 -30.40
CA PRO A 605 13.94 -13.24 -30.27
C PRO A 605 14.10 -12.36 -29.02
N THR A 606 14.13 -11.04 -29.20
CA THR A 606 14.50 -10.10 -28.11
C THR A 606 13.53 -8.93 -28.02
N ILE A 607 12.95 -8.70 -26.84
CA ILE A 607 12.24 -7.45 -26.54
C ILE A 607 13.15 -6.45 -25.82
N VAL A 608 12.89 -5.17 -26.05
CA VAL A 608 13.67 -4.04 -25.50
C VAL A 608 12.72 -3.11 -24.73
N LEU A 609 13.09 -2.73 -23.50
CA LEU A 609 12.28 -1.89 -22.61
C LEU A 609 13.10 -0.71 -22.11
N VAL A 610 12.55 0.51 -22.15
CA VAL A 610 13.25 1.72 -21.68
C VAL A 610 12.29 2.79 -21.19
N GLY A 611 12.73 3.65 -20.27
CA GLY A 611 12.02 4.88 -19.90
C GLY A 611 12.31 6.02 -20.88
N GLU A 612 11.30 6.80 -21.26
CA GLU A 612 11.47 7.95 -22.17
C GLU A 612 12.43 9.01 -21.62
N LYS A 613 12.46 9.18 -20.28
CA LYS A 613 13.29 10.16 -19.56
C LYS A 613 14.49 9.50 -18.90
N ASP A 614 14.88 8.30 -19.34
CA ASP A 614 16.08 7.64 -18.86
C ASP A 614 17.32 8.41 -19.31
N VAL A 615 17.99 9.09 -18.37
CA VAL A 615 19.28 9.76 -18.62
C VAL A 615 20.48 8.89 -18.25
N ARG A 616 20.24 7.74 -17.59
CA ARG A 616 21.28 6.81 -17.14
C ARG A 616 21.67 5.83 -18.23
N VAL A 617 20.69 5.26 -18.91
CA VAL A 617 20.86 4.50 -20.16
C VAL A 617 19.90 5.09 -21.19
N PRO A 618 20.33 6.16 -21.89
CA PRO A 618 19.44 6.93 -22.74
C PRO A 618 18.73 6.11 -23.82
N MET A 619 17.47 6.48 -24.07
CA MET A 619 16.59 5.84 -25.06
C MET A 619 17.27 5.55 -26.42
N PRO A 620 18.15 6.40 -26.97
CA PRO A 620 18.88 6.09 -28.20
C PRO A 620 19.58 4.72 -28.20
N GLN A 621 20.12 4.26 -27.07
CA GLN A 621 20.73 2.91 -26.96
C GLN A 621 19.73 1.80 -27.29
N SER A 622 18.51 1.93 -26.76
CA SER A 622 17.43 0.96 -27.00
C SER A 622 16.91 1.03 -28.44
N VAL A 623 16.85 2.24 -29.02
CA VAL A 623 16.47 2.46 -30.42
C VAL A 623 17.51 1.86 -31.37
N GLU A 624 18.81 2.04 -31.11
CA GLU A 624 19.90 1.44 -31.89
C GLU A 624 19.78 -0.10 -31.89
N LEU A 625 19.63 -0.72 -30.71
CA LEU A 625 19.47 -2.17 -30.59
C LEU A 625 18.24 -2.67 -31.38
N TYR A 626 17.07 -2.07 -31.14
CA TYR A 626 15.83 -2.47 -31.80
C TYR A 626 15.93 -2.37 -33.33
N ARG A 627 16.46 -1.26 -33.85
CA ARG A 627 16.61 -1.05 -35.29
C ARG A 627 17.57 -2.08 -35.89
N ALA A 628 18.70 -2.35 -35.24
CA ALA A 628 19.65 -3.33 -35.73
C ALA A 628 19.07 -4.75 -35.76
N LEU A 629 18.37 -5.18 -34.70
CA LEU A 629 17.71 -6.48 -34.65
C LEU A 629 16.60 -6.60 -35.71
N LYS A 630 15.76 -5.58 -35.85
CA LYS A 630 14.69 -5.54 -36.85
C LYS A 630 15.22 -5.62 -38.26
N SER A 631 16.28 -4.87 -38.59
CA SER A 631 16.92 -4.90 -39.91
C SER A 631 17.53 -6.26 -40.24
N ASN A 632 17.97 -7.01 -39.23
CA ASN A 632 18.51 -8.36 -39.40
C ASN A 632 17.44 -9.47 -39.42
N GLY A 633 16.15 -9.10 -39.40
CA GLY A 633 15.04 -10.06 -39.39
C GLY A 633 14.87 -10.82 -38.07
N VAL A 634 15.47 -10.34 -36.97
CA VAL A 634 15.27 -10.94 -35.64
C VAL A 634 13.93 -10.47 -35.08
N ALA A 635 13.12 -11.39 -34.56
CA ALA A 635 11.85 -11.05 -33.92
C ALA A 635 12.11 -10.13 -32.72
N THR A 636 11.54 -8.91 -32.76
CA THR A 636 11.82 -7.89 -31.74
C THR A 636 10.72 -6.84 -31.61
N HIS A 637 10.59 -6.27 -30.41
CA HIS A 637 9.76 -5.12 -30.10
C HIS A 637 10.52 -4.16 -29.18
N LEU A 638 10.30 -2.85 -29.34
CA LEU A 638 10.74 -1.81 -28.43
C LEU A 638 9.53 -1.21 -27.71
N TYR A 639 9.57 -1.21 -26.38
CA TYR A 639 8.57 -0.60 -25.52
C TYR A 639 9.19 0.56 -24.76
N VAL A 640 8.60 1.74 -24.94
CA VAL A 640 9.03 3.00 -24.30
C VAL A 640 7.98 3.41 -23.27
N ALA A 641 8.38 3.52 -22.00
CA ALA A 641 7.51 4.01 -20.94
C ALA A 641 7.58 5.55 -20.88
N PRO A 642 6.49 6.26 -21.20
CA PRO A 642 6.48 7.73 -21.28
C PRO A 642 6.76 8.36 -19.92
N ARG A 643 7.43 9.51 -19.88
CA ARG A 643 7.84 10.28 -18.68
C ARG A 643 8.64 9.53 -17.60
N VAL A 644 8.93 8.24 -17.79
CA VAL A 644 9.60 7.42 -16.79
C VAL A 644 11.13 7.56 -16.89
N PRO A 645 11.85 7.73 -15.77
CA PRO A 645 13.31 7.73 -15.73
C PRO A 645 13.87 6.29 -15.77
N HIS A 646 15.13 6.10 -15.36
CA HIS A 646 15.80 4.78 -15.37
C HIS A 646 15.09 3.69 -14.54
N GLY A 647 14.46 4.07 -13.43
CA GLY A 647 13.64 3.20 -12.59
C GLY A 647 12.16 3.48 -12.79
N TRP A 648 11.37 2.44 -13.09
CA TRP A 648 9.94 2.64 -13.31
C TRP A 648 9.21 2.74 -11.97
N ASN A 649 8.50 3.85 -11.77
CA ASN A 649 7.76 4.13 -10.52
C ASN A 649 6.27 3.82 -10.63
N GLU A 650 5.73 3.79 -11.85
CA GLU A 650 4.31 3.59 -12.08
C GLU A 650 3.91 2.12 -12.10
N LEU A 651 2.87 1.77 -11.33
CA LEU A 651 2.42 0.39 -11.17
C LEU A 651 1.97 -0.24 -12.49
N ARG A 652 1.25 0.50 -13.33
CA ARG A 652 0.77 0.03 -14.64
C ARG A 652 1.92 -0.22 -15.62
N HIS A 653 2.98 0.61 -15.58
CA HIS A 653 4.18 0.36 -16.39
C HIS A 653 4.93 -0.87 -15.88
N ARG A 654 5.10 -1.02 -14.56
CA ARG A 654 5.71 -2.22 -13.96
C ARG A 654 4.94 -3.49 -14.33
N LEU A 655 3.60 -3.47 -14.26
CA LEU A 655 2.75 -4.58 -14.67
C LEU A 655 2.88 -4.90 -16.16
N PHE A 656 2.88 -3.87 -17.03
CA PHE A 656 3.09 -4.04 -18.46
C PHE A 656 4.40 -4.76 -18.77
N LYS A 657 5.52 -4.34 -18.14
CA LYS A 657 6.84 -4.99 -18.30
C LYS A 657 6.73 -6.49 -18.02
N MET A 658 6.24 -6.86 -16.85
CA MET A 658 6.22 -8.27 -16.43
C MET A 658 5.28 -9.10 -17.32
N ASN A 659 4.13 -8.54 -17.73
CA ASN A 659 3.22 -9.19 -18.67
C ASN A 659 3.88 -9.45 -20.02
N VAL A 660 4.53 -8.44 -20.61
CA VAL A 660 5.11 -8.59 -21.96
C VAL A 660 6.32 -9.51 -21.96
N GLU A 661 7.10 -9.53 -20.89
CA GLU A 661 8.19 -10.50 -20.72
C GLU A 661 7.66 -11.92 -20.55
N LEU A 662 6.64 -12.14 -19.72
CA LEU A 662 6.03 -13.46 -19.55
C LEU A 662 5.39 -13.96 -20.84
N ASP A 663 4.70 -13.11 -21.58
CA ASP A 663 4.14 -13.47 -22.89
C ASP A 663 5.24 -13.88 -23.87
N TRP A 664 6.32 -13.11 -23.91
CA TRP A 664 7.48 -13.41 -24.75
C TRP A 664 8.12 -14.75 -24.38
N PHE A 665 8.31 -15.01 -23.08
CA PHE A 665 8.95 -16.24 -22.60
C PHE A 665 8.04 -17.46 -22.75
N GLU A 666 6.75 -17.37 -22.43
CA GLU A 666 5.81 -18.49 -22.59
C GLU A 666 5.69 -18.86 -24.08
N LYS A 667 5.63 -17.88 -24.98
CA LYS A 667 5.62 -18.12 -26.42
C LYS A 667 6.90 -18.79 -26.92
N HIS A 668 8.06 -18.20 -26.63
CA HIS A 668 9.32 -18.58 -27.29
C HIS A 668 10.08 -19.71 -26.57
N VAL A 669 9.92 -19.86 -25.25
CA VAL A 669 10.62 -20.89 -24.46
C VAL A 669 9.73 -22.12 -24.24
N ARG A 670 8.41 -21.95 -24.18
CA ARG A 670 7.49 -23.02 -23.77
C ARG A 670 6.40 -23.36 -24.76
N ASP A 671 6.30 -22.61 -25.86
CA ASP A 671 5.24 -22.74 -26.85
C ASP A 671 3.83 -22.71 -26.21
N ARG A 672 3.62 -21.74 -25.31
CA ARG A 672 2.38 -21.53 -24.56
C ARG A 672 1.87 -20.12 -24.78
N LYS A 673 0.53 -19.99 -24.82
CA LYS A 673 -0.12 -18.68 -24.77
C LYS A 673 -0.12 -18.16 -23.33
N TYR A 674 0.16 -16.88 -23.16
CA TYR A 674 0.00 -16.19 -21.89
C TYR A 674 -1.20 -15.25 -21.97
N THR A 675 -1.99 -15.20 -20.90
CA THR A 675 -3.05 -14.21 -20.74
C THR A 675 -2.53 -13.14 -19.80
N TRP A 676 -2.45 -11.91 -20.30
CA TRP A 676 -1.95 -10.79 -19.52
C TRP A 676 -2.83 -10.54 -18.30
N GLU A 677 -2.19 -10.40 -17.14
CA GLU A 677 -2.84 -9.87 -15.97
C GLU A 677 -3.19 -8.40 -16.20
N LYS A 678 -4.42 -8.03 -15.87
CA LYS A 678 -4.85 -6.64 -15.93
C LYS A 678 -4.49 -5.98 -14.60
N ALA A 679 -4.41 -4.65 -14.60
CA ALA A 679 -4.22 -3.89 -13.35
C ALA A 679 -5.37 -4.18 -12.35
N PRO A 680 -5.55 -3.40 -11.29
CA PRO A 680 -6.87 -3.10 -10.69
C PRO A 680 -7.74 -2.03 -11.40
N THR A 681 -9.05 -2.26 -11.70
CA THR A 681 -9.92 -1.30 -12.42
C THR A 681 -10.23 -0.36 -11.33
N VAL A 682 -9.79 0.84 -11.54
CA VAL A 682 -10.14 1.91 -10.66
C VAL A 682 -11.42 2.49 -11.27
N GLU A 683 -12.53 1.78 -11.10
CA GLU A 683 -13.84 2.43 -11.08
C GLU A 683 -14.10 2.70 -9.60
N SER A 684 -13.44 3.73 -9.06
CA SER A 684 -13.30 3.95 -7.61
C SER A 684 -12.96 2.66 -6.84
N GLY A 685 -12.00 1.87 -7.36
CA GLY A 685 -11.20 0.92 -6.56
C GLY A 685 -11.55 -0.59 -6.52
N LYS A 686 -11.59 -1.33 -7.65
CA LYS A 686 -11.09 -2.75 -7.81
C LYS A 686 -11.30 -3.36 -9.24
N LEU A 687 -10.31 -4.13 -9.80
CA LEU A 687 -10.38 -4.83 -11.14
C LEU A 687 -11.25 -6.07 -11.15
N ARG A 688 -11.93 -6.27 -12.30
CA ARG A 688 -12.20 -7.60 -12.86
C ARG A 688 -11.79 -7.74 -14.33
N ALA A 689 -11.25 -8.91 -14.69
CA ALA A 689 -11.01 -9.34 -16.08
C ALA A 689 -12.21 -10.17 -16.62
N GLY A 690 -12.70 -9.83 -17.83
CA GLY A 690 -13.88 -10.45 -18.50
C GLY A 690 -13.62 -11.76 -19.26
N GLY A 691 -14.57 -12.39 -19.98
CA GLY A 691 -15.99 -12.13 -20.24
C GLY A 691 -16.61 -13.28 -21.09
N ILE A 692 -17.95 -13.41 -21.13
CA ILE A 692 -18.75 -14.18 -22.12
C ILE A 692 -20.08 -13.44 -22.36
N THR A 693 -20.51 -13.36 -23.61
CA THR A 693 -21.75 -12.71 -24.08
C THR A 693 -22.93 -13.70 -24.15
N VAL A 694 -24.10 -13.35 -23.61
CA VAL A 694 -25.44 -13.77 -24.11
C VAL A 694 -26.46 -12.63 -23.87
N THR A 695 -27.31 -12.38 -24.86
CA THR A 695 -28.23 -11.23 -25.01
C THR A 695 -29.64 -11.51 -24.47
N ALA A 696 -30.23 -10.57 -23.70
CA ALA A 696 -31.63 -10.09 -23.84
C ALA A 696 -31.99 -8.97 -22.81
N LEU A 697 -31.72 -7.72 -23.24
CA LEU A 697 -32.51 -6.47 -23.12
C LEU A 697 -32.89 -5.83 -21.76
N ASN A 698 -32.06 -4.82 -21.44
CA ASN A 698 -32.31 -3.45 -20.93
C ASN A 698 -33.00 -3.24 -19.57
N ALA A 699 -32.44 -2.54 -18.57
CA ALA A 699 -31.15 -1.87 -18.30
C ALA A 699 -31.22 -1.59 -16.77
N THR A 700 -30.24 -1.81 -15.89
CA THR A 700 -28.78 -1.75 -15.95
C THR A 700 -28.17 -2.80 -14.98
N GLU A 701 -27.34 -3.68 -15.55
CA GLU A 701 -26.14 -4.29 -14.94
C GLU A 701 -26.32 -5.16 -13.67
N THR A 702 -26.50 -6.47 -13.87
CA THR A 702 -26.33 -7.49 -12.82
C THR A 702 -24.86 -7.71 -12.52
N ALA A 703 -24.28 -6.92 -11.61
CA ALA A 703 -23.04 -7.25 -10.91
C ALA A 703 -23.37 -8.25 -9.78
N ALA A 704 -22.67 -9.38 -9.74
CA ALA A 704 -22.60 -10.20 -8.54
C ALA A 704 -21.36 -9.75 -7.75
N VAL A 705 -21.54 -9.47 -6.47
CA VAL A 705 -20.43 -9.23 -5.54
C VAL A 705 -20.13 -10.52 -4.79
N GLU A 706 -18.85 -10.86 -4.70
CA GLU A 706 -18.39 -11.94 -3.85
C GLU A 706 -17.75 -11.29 -2.64
N LEU A 707 -18.28 -11.61 -1.47
CA LEU A 707 -17.85 -11.08 -0.20
C LEU A 707 -16.67 -11.90 0.31
N ASP A 708 -15.88 -11.31 1.22
CA ASP A 708 -14.62 -11.92 1.68
C ASP A 708 -14.85 -13.25 2.43
N ASN A 709 -16.06 -13.50 2.93
CA ASN A 709 -16.46 -14.77 3.55
C ASN A 709 -16.96 -15.83 2.53
N GLY A 710 -16.73 -15.63 1.23
CA GLY A 710 -17.14 -16.55 0.15
C GLY A 710 -18.64 -16.48 -0.20
N THR A 711 -19.36 -15.53 0.39
CA THR A 711 -20.78 -15.27 0.10
C THR A 711 -20.89 -14.51 -1.22
N LYS A 712 -21.63 -15.06 -2.18
CA LYS A 712 -21.93 -14.40 -3.45
C LYS A 712 -23.31 -13.77 -3.38
N VAL A 713 -23.37 -12.46 -3.50
CA VAL A 713 -24.62 -11.69 -3.56
C VAL A 713 -24.81 -11.18 -4.99
N ARG A 714 -25.93 -11.54 -5.62
CA ARG A 714 -26.27 -11.03 -6.95
C ARG A 714 -27.68 -10.47 -6.98
N VAL A 715 -27.91 -9.46 -7.82
CA VAL A 715 -29.29 -9.05 -8.16
C VAL A 715 -29.92 -10.17 -8.98
N ALA A 716 -30.90 -10.85 -8.40
CA ALA A 716 -31.61 -11.95 -9.04
C ALA A 716 -32.87 -11.49 -9.77
N LYS A 717 -33.62 -10.54 -9.18
CA LYS A 717 -34.87 -10.06 -9.76
C LYS A 717 -35.18 -8.63 -9.32
N ARG A 718 -35.97 -7.92 -10.13
CA ARG A 718 -36.58 -6.65 -9.77
C ARG A 718 -38.10 -6.77 -9.86
N VAL A 719 -38.82 -6.19 -8.91
CA VAL A 719 -40.28 -6.14 -8.87
C VAL A 719 -40.69 -4.70 -8.63
N ALA A 720 -41.52 -4.17 -9.51
CA ALA A 720 -42.15 -2.87 -9.28
C ALA A 720 -43.32 -3.04 -8.28
N VAL A 721 -43.33 -2.21 -7.25
CA VAL A 721 -44.50 -1.98 -6.41
C VAL A 721 -45.16 -0.74 -6.98
N ASN A 722 -46.21 -0.93 -7.79
CA ASN A 722 -46.89 0.17 -8.46
C ASN A 722 -47.60 1.04 -7.42
N VAL A 723 -47.00 2.20 -7.18
CA VAL A 723 -47.48 3.26 -6.29
C VAL A 723 -47.99 4.36 -7.19
N ASP A 724 -49.16 4.95 -6.87
CA ASP A 724 -49.79 5.97 -7.72
C ASP A 724 -48.78 7.06 -8.03
N PRO A 725 -48.38 7.20 -9.31
CA PRO A 725 -47.29 8.06 -9.65
C PRO A 725 -47.66 9.47 -9.22
N LYS A 726 -48.90 9.96 -9.13
CA LYS A 726 -49.12 11.39 -8.81
C LYS A 726 -48.76 11.84 -7.37
N ARG A 727 -48.26 10.96 -6.48
CA ARG A 727 -48.12 11.16 -5.02
C ARG A 727 -46.68 11.19 -4.51
N ASP A 728 -46.34 12.13 -3.61
CA ASP A 728 -44.92 12.25 -3.22
C ASP A 728 -44.59 11.11 -2.28
N LEU A 729 -43.51 10.39 -2.56
CA LEU A 729 -43.11 9.26 -1.73
C LEU A 729 -41.92 9.66 -0.84
N HIS A 730 -42.16 9.69 0.46
CA HIS A 730 -41.09 9.51 1.44
C HIS A 730 -40.87 8.01 1.63
N GLY A 731 -39.60 7.58 1.66
CA GLY A 731 -39.12 6.22 1.33
C GLY A 731 -39.85 4.99 1.85
N PRO A 732 -39.60 3.81 1.27
CA PRO A 732 -40.22 2.57 1.72
C PRO A 732 -39.83 2.26 3.16
N CYS A 733 -40.79 1.76 3.95
CA CYS A 733 -40.50 0.97 5.13
C CYS A 733 -41.10 -0.42 4.97
N VAL A 734 -40.28 -1.45 5.11
CA VAL A 734 -40.69 -2.84 4.94
C VAL A 734 -40.56 -3.61 6.25
N ILE A 735 -41.59 -4.37 6.61
CA ILE A 735 -41.57 -5.24 7.78
C ILE A 735 -42.27 -6.57 7.48
N ARG A 736 -41.81 -7.63 8.13
CA ARG A 736 -42.47 -8.94 8.12
C ARG A 736 -43.42 -9.03 9.32
N ALA A 737 -44.72 -9.19 9.04
CA ALA A 737 -45.70 -9.42 10.08
C ALA A 737 -45.57 -10.83 10.68
N ALA A 738 -46.14 -11.05 11.88
CA ALA A 738 -46.06 -12.35 12.57
C ALA A 738 -46.63 -13.53 11.76
N ASN A 739 -47.58 -13.28 10.85
CA ASN A 739 -48.13 -14.29 9.95
C ASN A 739 -47.26 -14.58 8.71
N GLY A 740 -46.09 -13.92 8.59
CA GLY A 740 -45.13 -14.11 7.50
C GLY A 740 -45.31 -13.18 6.30
N ASP A 741 -46.40 -12.42 6.24
CA ASP A 741 -46.64 -11.44 5.18
C ASP A 741 -45.58 -10.33 5.21
N LEU A 742 -45.17 -9.87 4.02
CA LEU A 742 -44.39 -8.65 3.90
C LEU A 742 -45.32 -7.46 3.76
N LEU A 743 -45.13 -6.47 4.62
CA LEU A 743 -45.83 -5.20 4.60
C LEU A 743 -44.85 -4.15 4.12
N LEU A 744 -45.24 -3.40 3.11
CA LEU A 744 -44.52 -2.24 2.64
C LEU A 744 -45.42 -1.05 2.83
N SER A 745 -45.01 -0.12 3.67
CA SER A 745 -45.72 1.12 3.91
C SER A 745 -44.93 2.29 3.38
N HIS A 746 -45.63 3.31 2.92
CA HIS A 746 -45.04 4.59 2.56
C HIS A 746 -46.01 5.72 2.96
N GLN A 747 -45.51 6.95 2.91
CA GLN A 747 -46.31 8.14 3.17
C GLN A 747 -46.42 9.05 1.94
N ASP A 748 -47.53 9.79 1.86
CA ASP A 748 -47.81 10.86 0.89
C ASP A 748 -47.34 12.25 1.43
N SER A 749 -46.74 13.14 0.60
CA SER A 749 -46.29 14.47 1.05
C SER A 749 -47.26 15.63 0.80
N ASN A 750 -47.07 16.70 1.58
CA ASN A 750 -47.89 17.93 1.63
C ASN A 750 -47.92 18.80 0.34
N LYS A 751 -47.18 18.48 -0.72
CA LYS A 751 -47.05 19.36 -1.90
C LYS A 751 -48.33 19.48 -2.78
N HIS A 752 -49.37 18.69 -2.51
CA HIS A 752 -50.64 18.70 -3.28
C HIS A 752 -51.88 19.10 -2.45
N GLY A 753 -51.72 19.84 -1.36
CA GLY A 753 -52.85 20.43 -0.64
C GLY A 753 -53.63 19.49 0.31
N GLY A 754 -53.16 18.27 0.54
CA GLY A 754 -53.64 17.39 1.61
C GLY A 754 -52.67 17.40 2.77
N GLY A 755 -53.13 17.79 3.97
CA GLY A 755 -52.48 17.47 5.23
C GLY A 755 -52.71 16.01 5.58
N ASP A 756 -52.35 15.11 4.66
CA ASP A 756 -52.94 13.78 4.61
C ASP A 756 -52.10 12.78 5.42
N GLY A 757 -52.21 12.90 6.75
CA GLY A 757 -51.67 11.98 7.75
C GLY A 757 -52.25 10.57 7.63
N PHE A 758 -52.09 9.90 6.49
CA PHE A 758 -52.40 8.50 6.33
C PHE A 758 -51.12 7.66 6.22
N ALA A 759 -51.11 6.49 6.85
CA ALA A 759 -50.26 5.39 6.43
C ALA A 759 -51.02 4.55 5.42
N ARG A 760 -50.47 4.40 4.21
CA ARG A 760 -50.95 3.46 3.20
C ARG A 760 -50.01 2.27 3.14
N GLN A 761 -50.57 1.08 2.99
CA GLN A 761 -49.82 -0.17 3.07
C GLN A 761 -50.09 -1.05 1.86
N TRP A 762 -49.03 -1.68 1.37
CA TRP A 762 -49.08 -2.78 0.41
C TRP A 762 -48.70 -4.06 1.14
N ARG A 763 -49.40 -5.13 0.82
CA ARG A 763 -49.16 -6.45 1.38
C ARG A 763 -48.73 -7.40 0.28
N SER A 764 -47.68 -8.16 0.57
CA SER A 764 -47.32 -9.33 -0.20
C SER A 764 -47.46 -10.57 0.67
N THR A 765 -48.33 -11.49 0.24
CA THR A 765 -48.53 -12.80 0.85
C THR A 765 -47.62 -13.87 0.25
N ASP A 766 -46.85 -13.52 -0.78
CA ASP A 766 -45.97 -14.40 -1.54
C ASP A 766 -44.50 -13.98 -1.46
N ASN A 767 -44.08 -13.43 -0.32
CA ASN A 767 -42.69 -13.08 -0.03
C ASN A 767 -42.08 -12.03 -0.98
N GLY A 768 -42.88 -11.04 -1.37
CA GLY A 768 -42.45 -9.82 -2.05
C GLY A 768 -42.52 -9.87 -3.58
N PHE A 769 -43.01 -10.98 -4.15
CA PHE A 769 -43.13 -11.12 -5.61
C PHE A 769 -44.36 -10.40 -6.18
N ASN A 770 -45.48 -10.41 -5.46
CA ASN A 770 -46.68 -9.67 -5.82
C ASN A 770 -47.17 -8.82 -4.64
N TRP A 771 -47.56 -7.59 -4.94
CA TRP A 771 -47.99 -6.62 -3.94
C TRP A 771 -49.43 -6.17 -4.19
N LYS A 772 -50.27 -6.30 -3.17
CA LYS A 772 -51.64 -5.80 -3.16
C LYS A 772 -51.71 -4.53 -2.32
N ASP A 773 -52.23 -3.46 -2.91
CA ASP A 773 -52.56 -2.22 -2.20
C ASP A 773 -53.72 -2.47 -1.23
N GLU A 774 -53.50 -2.28 0.07
CA GLU A 774 -54.53 -2.39 1.11
C GLU A 774 -55.26 -1.06 1.35
N GLY A 775 -54.82 0.02 0.70
CA GLY A 775 -55.32 1.36 0.97
C GLY A 775 -54.81 1.93 2.29
N PRO A 776 -55.37 3.06 2.73
CA PRO A 776 -55.00 3.69 4.00
C PRO A 776 -55.36 2.78 5.18
N VAL A 777 -54.36 2.36 5.96
CA VAL A 777 -54.52 1.53 7.16
C VAL A 777 -54.61 2.35 8.46
N ALA A 778 -54.38 3.66 8.37
CA ALA A 778 -54.53 4.61 9.46
C ALA A 778 -54.75 6.03 8.91
N ASP A 779 -55.63 6.85 9.54
CA ASP A 779 -55.92 8.26 9.19
C ASP A 779 -55.74 9.17 10.42
N TRP A 780 -54.84 10.13 10.32
CA TRP A 780 -54.39 11.04 11.37
C TRP A 780 -54.53 12.52 10.99
N ARG A 781 -55.21 12.80 9.88
CA ARG A 781 -55.36 14.16 9.33
C ARG A 781 -55.93 15.16 10.32
N LYS A 782 -56.89 14.72 11.13
CA LYS A 782 -57.53 15.54 12.17
C LYS A 782 -56.67 15.76 13.43
N ARG A 783 -55.46 15.18 13.50
CA ARG A 783 -54.64 15.13 14.73
C ARG A 783 -53.28 15.82 14.63
N ASN A 784 -52.96 16.42 13.48
CA ASN A 784 -51.66 17.03 13.15
C ASN A 784 -50.47 16.06 13.35
N ILE A 785 -50.68 14.78 13.02
CA ILE A 785 -49.65 13.75 13.04
C ILE A 785 -49.19 13.50 11.59
N ASP A 786 -47.87 13.43 11.40
CA ASP A 786 -47.18 13.23 10.13
C ASP A 786 -46.18 12.08 10.31
N SER A 787 -46.23 11.06 9.46
CA SER A 787 -45.36 9.89 9.56
C SER A 787 -44.10 10.00 8.69
N LEU A 788 -43.53 11.21 8.51
CA LEU A 788 -42.43 11.50 7.55
C LEU A 788 -41.29 10.48 7.60
N PHE A 789 -41.13 9.81 8.73
CA PHE A 789 -40.28 8.63 8.91
C PHE A 789 -40.93 7.66 9.92
N GLY A 790 -42.01 6.99 9.52
CA GLY A 790 -42.65 5.95 10.33
C GLY A 790 -41.72 4.75 10.50
N GLU A 791 -41.34 4.44 11.74
CA GLU A 791 -40.42 3.33 12.03
C GLU A 791 -41.17 2.14 12.60
N TYR A 792 -40.99 0.97 11.98
CA TYR A 792 -41.74 -0.24 12.27
C TYR A 792 -40.88 -1.25 13.05
N GLY A 793 -41.52 -1.99 13.95
CA GLY A 793 -40.94 -3.10 14.68
C GLY A 793 -41.96 -4.19 14.96
N LEU A 794 -41.48 -5.42 15.12
CA LEU A 794 -42.31 -6.57 15.55
C LEU A 794 -41.98 -6.88 17.01
N ALA A 795 -42.96 -6.69 17.89
CA ALA A 795 -42.85 -7.02 19.30
C ALA A 795 -42.90 -8.55 19.52
N ALA A 796 -42.48 -9.00 20.71
CA ALA A 796 -42.40 -10.43 21.00
C ALA A 796 -43.75 -11.14 21.09
N ASP A 797 -44.80 -10.39 21.43
CA ASP A 797 -46.19 -10.85 21.42
C ASP A 797 -46.83 -10.90 20.02
N GLY A 798 -46.04 -10.64 18.96
CA GLY A 798 -46.50 -10.67 17.57
C GLY A 798 -47.21 -9.39 17.11
N ARG A 799 -47.33 -8.39 17.99
CA ARG A 799 -47.89 -7.08 17.67
C ARG A 799 -46.89 -6.26 16.86
N LEU A 800 -47.37 -5.55 15.86
CA LEU A 800 -46.55 -4.55 15.17
C LEU A 800 -46.58 -3.23 15.94
N VAL A 801 -45.43 -2.59 16.00
CA VAL A 801 -45.21 -1.29 16.64
C VAL A 801 -44.77 -0.30 15.58
N MET A 802 -45.34 0.90 15.59
CA MET A 802 -44.97 1.99 14.70
C MET A 802 -44.80 3.28 15.49
N ILE A 803 -43.70 3.99 15.26
CA ILE A 803 -43.45 5.32 15.82
C ILE A 803 -43.64 6.37 14.72
N VAL A 804 -44.53 7.34 14.94
CA VAL A 804 -44.83 8.45 14.02
C VAL A 804 -44.51 9.80 14.64
N GLN A 805 -44.40 10.87 13.85
CA GLN A 805 -44.08 12.22 14.35
C GLN A 805 -45.33 13.10 14.43
N ARG A 806 -45.40 13.99 15.42
CA ARG A 806 -46.49 14.97 15.56
C ARG A 806 -45.99 16.37 15.26
N ARG A 807 -46.78 17.17 14.54
CA ARG A 807 -46.42 18.53 14.13
C ARG A 807 -47.32 19.59 14.74
N LYS A 808 -46.78 20.80 14.89
CA LYS A 808 -47.51 22.02 15.25
C LYS A 808 -46.90 23.20 14.48
N VAL A 809 -47.69 24.21 14.17
CA VAL A 809 -47.16 25.46 13.62
C VAL A 809 -46.36 26.18 14.71
N LEU A 810 -45.08 26.40 14.47
CA LEU A 810 -44.13 27.11 15.32
C LEU A 810 -43.56 28.29 14.53
N GLY A 811 -43.88 29.53 14.93
CA GLY A 811 -43.36 30.73 14.27
C GLY A 811 -43.73 30.85 12.78
N GLY A 812 -44.92 30.39 12.39
CA GLY A 812 -45.40 30.44 11.00
C GLY A 812 -45.03 29.21 10.14
N ASN A 813 -44.20 28.30 10.64
CA ASN A 813 -43.81 27.06 9.93
C ASN A 813 -44.28 25.80 10.68
N LEU A 814 -44.69 24.76 9.95
CA LEU A 814 -44.99 23.44 10.54
C LEU A 814 -43.69 22.79 11.06
N GLY A 815 -43.57 22.66 12.38
CA GLY A 815 -42.45 22.01 13.07
C GLY A 815 -42.88 20.73 13.80
N ILE A 816 -41.94 19.79 13.97
CA ILE A 816 -42.19 18.55 14.72
C ILE A 816 -42.07 18.84 16.22
N VAL A 817 -43.08 18.40 16.97
CA VAL A 817 -43.19 18.63 18.42
C VAL A 817 -42.93 17.37 19.25
N GLY A 818 -43.13 16.16 18.70
CA GLY A 818 -42.77 14.92 19.41
C GLY A 818 -43.10 13.65 18.63
N SER A 819 -42.92 12.49 19.26
CA SER A 819 -43.18 11.16 18.67
C SER A 819 -44.32 10.41 19.37
N TRP A 820 -45.17 9.75 18.59
CA TRP A 820 -46.33 8.98 19.06
C TRP A 820 -46.25 7.52 18.65
N LEU A 821 -46.64 6.65 19.57
CA LEU A 821 -46.65 5.20 19.42
C LEU A 821 -47.99 4.73 18.87
N GLN A 822 -47.92 3.81 17.91
CA GLN A 822 -49.06 3.05 17.42
C GLN A 822 -48.76 1.56 17.44
N THR A 823 -49.81 0.77 17.56
CA THR A 823 -49.71 -0.68 17.53
C THR A 823 -50.77 -1.31 16.65
N SER A 824 -50.45 -2.45 16.06
CA SER A 824 -51.39 -3.27 15.31
C SER A 824 -51.32 -4.71 15.79
N THR A 825 -52.46 -5.26 16.20
CA THR A 825 -52.61 -6.65 16.64
C THR A 825 -53.18 -7.57 15.56
N ASP A 826 -53.50 -7.04 14.37
CA ASP A 826 -54.13 -7.75 13.26
C ASP A 826 -53.23 -7.85 12.02
N HIS A 827 -51.92 -7.92 12.27
CA HIS A 827 -50.86 -8.02 11.26
C HIS A 827 -50.83 -6.82 10.30
N GLY A 828 -51.04 -5.62 10.83
CA GLY A 828 -50.88 -4.34 10.14
C GLY A 828 -52.10 -3.85 9.38
N ARG A 829 -53.27 -4.48 9.54
CA ARG A 829 -54.50 -4.07 8.83
C ARG A 829 -55.14 -2.86 9.49
N THR A 830 -55.09 -2.78 10.80
CA THR A 830 -55.55 -1.63 11.57
C THR A 830 -54.50 -1.22 12.60
N TRP A 831 -54.36 0.10 12.78
CA TRP A 831 -53.41 0.68 13.72
C TRP A 831 -54.14 1.48 14.80
N LYS A 832 -53.78 1.23 16.05
CA LYS A 832 -54.30 1.93 17.22
C LYS A 832 -53.19 2.80 17.84
N GLU A 833 -53.49 4.07 18.01
CA GLU A 833 -52.63 5.01 18.76
C GLU A 833 -52.65 4.68 20.25
N ILE A 834 -51.46 4.62 20.86
CA ILE A 834 -51.26 4.32 22.29
C ILE A 834 -50.98 5.60 23.07
N GLY A 835 -50.11 6.48 22.56
CA GLY A 835 -49.73 7.72 23.25
C GLY A 835 -48.34 8.23 22.87
N PRO A 836 -47.79 9.26 23.55
CA PRO A 836 -46.43 9.74 23.34
C PRO A 836 -45.39 8.68 23.75
N VAL A 837 -44.27 8.62 23.02
CA VAL A 837 -43.31 7.51 23.10
C VAL A 837 -42.50 7.48 24.41
N ASP A 838 -42.10 8.63 24.95
CA ASP A 838 -41.28 8.74 26.17
C ASP A 838 -41.91 9.59 27.29
N GLY A 839 -43.21 9.88 27.18
CA GLY A 839 -43.94 10.74 28.10
C GLY A 839 -43.61 12.24 28.00
N SER A 840 -42.59 12.63 27.23
CA SER A 840 -42.23 14.03 26.99
C SER A 840 -42.87 14.55 25.71
N HIS A 841 -43.44 15.74 25.76
CA HIS A 841 -44.10 16.35 24.60
C HIS A 841 -43.18 17.22 23.74
N GLU A 842 -41.90 17.40 24.10
CA GLU A 842 -41.12 18.55 23.59
C GLU A 842 -39.65 18.29 23.17
N TYR A 843 -39.03 17.14 23.46
CA TYR A 843 -37.56 17.03 23.28
C TYR A 843 -37.00 15.79 22.56
N ALA A 844 -37.75 14.69 22.46
CA ALA A 844 -37.34 13.52 21.69
C ALA A 844 -38.13 13.40 20.38
N VAL A 845 -37.45 13.59 19.24
CA VAL A 845 -38.04 13.24 17.94
C VAL A 845 -37.41 11.94 17.49
N MET A 846 -38.07 10.83 17.80
CA MET A 846 -37.58 9.51 17.39
C MET A 846 -37.68 9.38 15.87
N PHE A 847 -36.58 9.72 15.22
CA PHE A 847 -36.27 9.31 13.87
C PHE A 847 -35.23 8.19 13.96
N GLY A 848 -35.73 6.97 14.00
CA GLY A 848 -34.91 5.80 13.71
C GLY A 848 -34.91 5.52 12.23
N ARG A 849 -34.19 4.47 11.86
CA ARG A 849 -34.42 3.80 10.58
C ARG A 849 -34.69 2.30 10.72
N SER A 850 -34.93 1.85 11.94
CA SER A 850 -35.49 0.54 12.24
C SER A 850 -35.78 0.49 13.73
N ILE A 851 -36.80 -0.29 14.09
CA ILE A 851 -36.97 -0.78 15.45
C ILE A 851 -36.51 -2.22 15.45
N ILE A 852 -35.37 -2.48 16.09
CA ILE A 852 -34.81 -3.83 16.18
C ILE A 852 -35.16 -4.44 17.52
N ARG A 853 -35.28 -5.77 17.55
CA ARG A 853 -35.52 -6.54 18.77
C ARG A 853 -34.32 -7.45 19.02
N HIS A 854 -33.85 -7.49 20.26
CA HIS A 854 -32.89 -8.49 20.71
C HIS A 854 -33.36 -9.05 22.04
N LYS A 855 -33.70 -10.35 22.03
CA LYS A 855 -34.45 -11.02 23.11
C LYS A 855 -35.82 -10.32 23.32
N GLU A 856 -36.21 -10.06 24.57
CA GLU A 856 -37.47 -9.39 24.93
C GLU A 856 -37.37 -7.84 24.93
N VAL A 857 -36.24 -7.28 24.50
CA VAL A 857 -36.00 -5.82 24.51
C VAL A 857 -35.98 -5.28 23.09
N MET A 858 -36.68 -4.17 22.87
CA MET A 858 -36.70 -3.44 21.61
C MET A 858 -35.80 -2.20 21.69
N TYR A 859 -35.17 -1.84 20.57
CA TYR A 859 -34.16 -0.78 20.48
C TYR A 859 -34.44 0.11 19.26
N VAL A 860 -34.25 1.41 19.42
CA VAL A 860 -34.35 2.38 18.32
C VAL A 860 -33.32 3.49 18.50
N GLY A 861 -32.56 3.80 17.45
CA GLY A 861 -31.76 5.01 17.38
C GLY A 861 -32.67 6.21 17.11
N ALA A 862 -32.43 7.35 17.74
CA ALA A 862 -33.27 8.53 17.60
C ALA A 862 -32.45 9.81 17.54
N TRP A 863 -32.86 10.74 16.69
CA TRP A 863 -32.26 12.07 16.59
C TRP A 863 -32.92 13.08 17.54
N SER A 864 -32.15 14.02 18.08
CA SER A 864 -32.70 15.12 18.90
C SER A 864 -31.82 16.36 18.80
N ARG A 865 -32.30 17.49 19.33
CA ARG A 865 -31.50 18.72 19.45
C ARG A 865 -30.24 18.56 20.33
N LEU A 866 -30.19 17.49 21.13
CA LEU A 866 -29.08 17.17 22.04
C LEU A 866 -28.17 16.05 21.49
N GLY A 867 -28.37 15.64 20.23
CA GLY A 867 -27.63 14.56 19.58
C GLY A 867 -28.43 13.27 19.39
N ASN A 868 -27.81 12.33 18.69
CA ASN A 868 -28.37 11.03 18.36
C ASN A 868 -28.26 10.11 19.57
N SER A 869 -29.38 9.58 20.04
CA SER A 869 -29.49 8.79 21.26
C SER A 869 -30.11 7.41 20.99
N LEU A 870 -29.80 6.43 21.83
CA LEU A 870 -30.41 5.11 21.80
C LEU A 870 -31.59 5.09 22.78
N TYR A 871 -32.74 4.61 22.34
CA TYR A 871 -33.90 4.34 23.19
C TYR A 871 -34.17 2.84 23.23
N ILE A 872 -34.68 2.37 24.37
CA ILE A 872 -35.08 0.99 24.57
C ILE A 872 -36.49 0.88 25.12
N SER A 873 -37.14 -0.24 24.83
CA SER A 873 -38.40 -0.65 25.43
C SER A 873 -38.27 -2.07 25.96
N GLU A 874 -38.63 -2.27 27.23
CA GLU A 874 -38.61 -3.56 27.92
C GLU A 874 -40.03 -4.16 28.07
N ASP A 875 -41.04 -3.47 27.53
CA ASP A 875 -42.47 -3.81 27.64
C ASP A 875 -43.11 -4.00 26.26
N ASN A 876 -42.39 -4.63 25.33
CA ASN A 876 -42.87 -4.94 23.98
C ASN A 876 -43.28 -3.69 23.18
N GLY A 877 -42.48 -2.63 23.30
CA GLY A 877 -42.59 -1.40 22.52
C GLY A 877 -43.61 -0.40 23.05
N LEU A 878 -44.18 -0.59 24.25
CA LEU A 878 -45.23 0.27 24.80
C LEU A 878 -44.70 1.54 25.48
N THR A 879 -43.57 1.44 26.16
CA THR A 879 -42.86 2.58 26.73
C THR A 879 -41.39 2.57 26.34
N TRP A 880 -40.86 3.76 26.01
CA TRP A 880 -39.50 3.90 25.55
C TRP A 880 -38.72 4.85 26.45
N LYS A 881 -37.49 4.45 26.81
CA LYS A 881 -36.60 5.23 27.66
C LYS A 881 -35.28 5.46 26.96
N LYS A 882 -34.75 6.69 27.05
CA LYS A 882 -33.41 7.01 26.58
C LYS A 882 -32.41 6.18 27.39
N ARG A 883 -31.59 5.38 26.71
CA ARG A 883 -30.54 4.57 27.31
C ARG A 883 -29.20 5.30 27.34
N SER A 884 -28.80 5.91 26.22
CA SER A 884 -27.51 6.56 26.07
C SER A 884 -27.49 7.55 24.90
N VAL A 885 -26.46 8.39 24.82
CA VAL A 885 -26.16 9.21 23.64
C VAL A 885 -25.16 8.43 22.76
N ILE A 886 -25.51 8.25 21.48
CA ILE A 886 -24.72 7.55 20.47
C ILE A 886 -23.73 8.52 19.83
N PHE A 887 -24.25 9.61 19.24
CA PHE A 887 -23.45 10.67 18.60
C PHE A 887 -23.81 12.03 19.21
N PRO A 888 -22.93 12.60 20.05
CA PRO A 888 -23.18 13.89 20.70
C PRO A 888 -22.99 15.05 19.72
N THR A 889 -23.78 16.12 19.85
CA THR A 889 -23.76 17.28 18.94
C THR A 889 -22.50 18.15 19.04
N ASP A 890 -21.80 18.08 20.16
CA ASP A 890 -20.59 18.84 20.49
C ASP A 890 -19.29 18.06 20.24
N TYR A 891 -19.35 16.93 19.53
CA TYR A 891 -18.16 16.16 19.17
C TYR A 891 -17.20 17.02 18.31
N PRO A 892 -15.89 17.07 18.61
CA PRO A 892 -14.94 17.99 17.96
C PRO A 892 -14.94 17.92 16.43
N ASP A 893 -15.05 16.73 15.87
CA ASP A 893 -15.08 16.54 14.41
C ASP A 893 -16.37 17.10 13.77
N PHE A 894 -17.48 17.16 14.51
CA PHE A 894 -18.72 17.76 14.03
C PHE A 894 -18.68 19.29 14.17
N ALA A 895 -18.06 19.82 15.24
CA ALA A 895 -17.90 21.26 15.46
C ALA A 895 -17.03 21.95 14.38
N ASN A 896 -16.05 21.24 13.83
CA ASN A 896 -15.21 21.71 12.73
C ASN A 896 -15.94 21.75 11.37
N LEU A 897 -17.18 21.26 11.30
CA LEU A 897 -18.02 21.34 10.12
C LEU A 897 -18.90 22.59 10.18
N LYS A 898 -18.29 23.78 10.13
CA LYS A 898 -18.95 25.10 10.30
C LYS A 898 -20.22 25.37 9.46
N ASN A 899 -20.53 24.53 8.46
CA ASN A 899 -21.70 24.62 7.58
C ASN A 899 -22.54 23.32 7.49
N ALA A 900 -22.22 22.27 8.23
CA ALA A 900 -22.99 21.02 8.22
C ALA A 900 -23.91 20.99 9.45
N GLY A 901 -25.22 20.80 9.25
CA GLY A 901 -26.15 20.55 10.36
C GLY A 901 -25.77 19.30 11.16
N PRO A 902 -26.43 19.03 12.31
CA PRO A 902 -26.13 17.87 13.16
C PRO A 902 -26.24 16.55 12.37
N PRO A 903 -25.50 15.50 12.75
CA PRO A 903 -25.64 14.19 12.09
C PRO A 903 -27.09 13.70 12.21
N PHE A 904 -27.70 13.25 11.12
CA PHE A 904 -29.10 12.88 11.07
C PHE A 904 -29.29 11.35 11.00
N TYR A 905 -30.40 10.88 11.61
CA TYR A 905 -30.99 9.54 11.46
C TYR A 905 -30.06 8.36 11.83
N PRO A 906 -29.77 8.13 13.12
CA PRO A 906 -28.95 7.02 13.55
C PRO A 906 -29.69 5.68 13.33
N HIS A 907 -29.04 4.75 12.63
CA HIS A 907 -29.48 3.36 12.49
C HIS A 907 -28.66 2.47 13.42
N VAL A 908 -29.28 1.42 13.98
CA VAL A 908 -28.59 0.44 14.84
C VAL A 908 -28.83 -0.99 14.37
N VAL A 909 -27.87 -1.88 14.59
CA VAL A 909 -28.01 -3.33 14.36
C VAL A 909 -27.20 -4.09 15.42
N PHE A 910 -27.67 -5.28 15.81
CA PHE A 910 -26.89 -6.17 16.66
C PHE A 910 -25.86 -6.99 15.87
N CYS A 911 -24.71 -7.15 16.49
CA CYS A 911 -23.64 -8.05 16.07
C CYS A 911 -23.76 -9.40 16.78
N PRO A 912 -23.22 -10.50 16.21
CA PRO A 912 -23.28 -11.84 16.82
C PRO A 912 -22.56 -11.91 18.17
N ASP A 913 -21.54 -11.08 18.36
CA ASP A 913 -20.83 -10.90 19.62
C ASP A 913 -21.65 -10.17 20.71
N GLY A 914 -22.90 -9.81 20.41
CA GLY A 914 -23.80 -9.07 21.30
C GLY A 914 -23.55 -7.57 21.31
N SER A 915 -22.55 -7.06 20.58
CA SER A 915 -22.32 -5.61 20.45
C SER A 915 -23.41 -4.95 19.61
N LEU A 916 -23.62 -3.65 19.82
CA LEU A 916 -24.52 -2.84 19.00
C LEU A 916 -23.68 -1.93 18.10
N LEU A 917 -23.89 -2.01 16.79
CA LEU A 917 -23.29 -1.10 15.83
C LEU A 917 -24.31 -0.01 15.48
N ALA A 918 -23.92 1.25 15.64
CA ALA A 918 -24.69 2.40 15.20
C ALA A 918 -24.01 3.09 14.02
N MET A 919 -24.82 3.64 13.11
CA MET A 919 -24.32 4.41 11.97
C MET A 919 -25.24 5.61 11.69
N THR A 920 -24.67 6.73 11.28
CA THR A 920 -25.37 7.99 10.98
C THR A 920 -24.70 8.69 9.79
N TYR A 921 -25.35 9.71 9.22
CA TYR A 921 -24.75 10.52 8.14
C TYR A 921 -24.94 12.02 8.38
N HIS A 922 -24.15 12.86 7.70
CA HIS A 922 -24.37 14.31 7.61
C HIS A 922 -25.02 14.70 6.27
N THR A 923 -25.93 15.67 6.30
CA THR A 923 -26.54 16.23 5.08
C THR A 923 -25.51 16.94 4.19
N PRO A 924 -25.82 17.16 2.90
CA PRO A 924 -24.97 17.91 1.99
C PRO A 924 -24.49 19.26 2.55
N PRO A 925 -23.28 19.73 2.18
CA PRO A 925 -22.45 19.23 1.08
C PRO A 925 -21.42 18.15 1.46
N LYS A 926 -21.24 17.82 2.76
CA LYS A 926 -20.11 16.98 3.22
C LYS A 926 -20.32 15.48 3.04
N ASN A 927 -21.55 14.98 3.11
CA ASN A 927 -21.94 13.62 2.70
C ASN A 927 -21.15 12.46 3.35
N HIS A 928 -20.72 12.61 4.60
CA HIS A 928 -19.96 11.59 5.32
C HIS A 928 -20.86 10.68 6.16
N CYS A 929 -20.57 9.38 6.16
CA CYS A 929 -21.09 8.41 7.11
C CYS A 929 -20.16 8.26 8.33
N TYR A 930 -20.75 8.03 9.49
CA TYR A 930 -20.03 7.81 10.74
C TYR A 930 -20.65 6.61 11.45
N SER A 931 -19.81 5.77 12.05
CA SER A 931 -20.25 4.63 12.83
C SER A 931 -19.64 4.64 14.23
N ARG A 932 -20.23 3.83 15.11
CA ARG A 932 -19.77 3.66 16.48
C ARG A 932 -20.26 2.31 17.00
N ARG A 933 -19.42 1.58 17.73
CA ARG A 933 -19.79 0.30 18.33
C ARG A 933 -19.94 0.41 19.84
N SER A 934 -20.91 -0.29 20.40
CA SER A 934 -21.11 -0.44 21.84
C SER A 934 -20.55 -1.76 22.35
N HIS A 935 -20.02 -1.76 23.57
CA HIS A 935 -19.48 -2.96 24.21
C HIS A 935 -20.48 -3.65 25.17
N ASP A 936 -21.66 -3.07 25.41
CA ASP A 936 -22.56 -3.46 26.52
C ASP A 936 -24.06 -3.22 26.21
N ASN A 937 -24.50 -3.63 25.01
CA ASN A 937 -25.88 -3.45 24.53
C ASN A 937 -26.32 -1.97 24.53
N GLY A 938 -25.42 -1.08 24.14
CA GLY A 938 -25.70 0.34 23.93
C GLY A 938 -25.70 1.19 25.21
N LYS A 939 -25.09 0.76 26.33
CA LYS A 939 -24.95 1.63 27.51
C LYS A 939 -23.73 2.55 27.36
N THR A 940 -22.61 1.99 26.92
CA THR A 940 -21.35 2.68 26.59
C THR A 940 -20.98 2.45 25.13
N TRP A 941 -20.27 3.42 24.55
CA TRP A 941 -19.92 3.43 23.13
C TRP A 941 -18.42 3.71 22.97
N GLY A 942 -17.75 2.99 22.07
CA GLY A 942 -16.33 3.15 21.70
C GLY A 942 -16.05 4.47 20.98
N PRO A 943 -14.95 4.66 20.24
CA PRO A 943 -14.74 5.89 19.48
C PRO A 943 -15.70 6.02 18.29
N ILE A 944 -16.04 7.27 17.89
CA ILE A 944 -16.76 7.53 16.62
C ILE A 944 -15.75 7.32 15.49
N VAL A 945 -16.12 6.51 14.51
CA VAL A 945 -15.33 6.23 13.31
C VAL A 945 -15.98 6.93 12.13
N LYS A 946 -15.20 7.72 11.38
CA LYS A 946 -15.63 8.23 10.07
C LYS A 946 -15.45 7.11 9.06
N GLU A 947 -16.54 6.66 8.45
CA GLU A 947 -16.51 5.58 7.47
C GLU A 947 -15.92 6.09 6.15
N THR A 948 -14.77 5.53 5.76
CA THR A 948 -14.12 5.86 4.49
C THR A 948 -14.79 5.10 3.35
N GLY A 949 -15.13 5.79 2.26
CA GLY A 949 -15.79 5.18 1.08
C GLY A 949 -17.32 5.08 1.16
N LEU A 950 -17.94 5.23 2.34
CA LEU A 950 -19.40 5.33 2.46
C LEU A 950 -19.89 6.77 2.29
N THR A 951 -20.22 7.15 1.06
CA THR A 951 -20.81 8.47 0.69
C THR A 951 -22.34 8.42 0.62
N LEU A 952 -22.94 7.63 1.52
CA LEU A 952 -24.35 7.33 1.47
C LEU A 952 -25.18 8.45 2.09
N TRP A 953 -26.14 8.93 1.31
CA TRP A 953 -27.28 9.60 1.85
C TRP A 953 -28.23 8.57 2.44
N ALA A 954 -28.70 8.82 3.68
CA ALA A 954 -29.78 8.06 4.28
C ALA A 954 -29.53 6.54 4.38
N PRO A 955 -28.39 6.10 4.96
CA PRO A 955 -28.05 4.68 5.01
C PRO A 955 -29.02 3.88 5.91
N ARG A 956 -29.28 2.63 5.55
CA ARG A 956 -30.05 1.62 6.31
C ARG A 956 -29.24 0.35 6.44
N MET A 957 -29.10 -0.13 7.67
CA MET A 957 -28.21 -1.23 8.00
C MET A 957 -28.99 -2.44 8.46
N ASN A 958 -28.92 -3.54 7.72
CA ASN A 958 -29.54 -4.79 8.13
C ASN A 958 -28.52 -5.91 8.16
N ARG A 959 -28.91 -7.00 8.81
CA ARG A 959 -28.15 -8.24 8.80
C ARG A 959 -28.74 -9.16 7.73
N MET A 960 -27.91 -9.63 6.81
CA MET A 960 -28.31 -10.58 5.78
C MET A 960 -28.24 -12.01 6.31
N ASP A 961 -27.18 -12.32 7.05
CA ASP A 961 -26.92 -13.59 7.71
C ASP A 961 -26.03 -13.38 8.95
N GLU A 962 -25.61 -14.44 9.62
CA GLU A 962 -24.82 -14.35 10.85
C GLU A 962 -23.54 -13.52 10.70
N ASP A 963 -22.89 -13.56 9.54
CA ASP A 963 -21.57 -12.95 9.33
C ASP A 963 -21.64 -11.67 8.49
N THR A 964 -22.75 -11.46 7.77
CA THR A 964 -22.85 -10.44 6.73
C THR A 964 -23.84 -9.34 7.11
N LEU A 965 -23.33 -8.11 7.23
CA LEU A 965 -24.12 -6.89 7.26
C LEU A 965 -24.27 -6.31 5.86
N ILE A 966 -25.43 -5.69 5.63
CA ILE A 966 -25.71 -4.88 4.46
C ILE A 966 -26.07 -3.46 4.89
N VAL A 967 -25.45 -2.48 4.27
CA VAL A 967 -25.81 -1.08 4.37
C VAL A 967 -26.30 -0.59 3.02
N THR A 968 -27.56 -0.25 2.94
CA THR A 968 -28.18 0.29 1.73
C THR A 968 -28.37 1.78 1.84
N GLY A 969 -28.30 2.51 0.74
CA GLY A 969 -28.55 3.94 0.75
C GLY A 969 -28.39 4.51 -0.63
N ARG A 970 -28.56 5.82 -0.78
CA ARG A 970 -28.23 6.49 -2.03
C ARG A 970 -26.78 6.95 -1.99
N ASP A 971 -25.97 6.42 -2.87
CA ASP A 971 -24.63 6.94 -3.11
C ASP A 971 -24.77 8.27 -3.89
N ILE A 972 -24.29 9.37 -3.28
CA ILE A 972 -24.43 10.71 -3.85
C ILE A 972 -23.53 10.90 -5.08
N GLN A 973 -22.36 10.25 -5.09
CA GLN A 973 -21.41 10.35 -6.21
C GLN A 973 -21.94 9.55 -7.41
N GLU A 974 -22.37 8.31 -7.18
CA GLU A 974 -22.91 7.43 -8.21
C GLU A 974 -24.32 7.84 -8.66
N ARG A 975 -24.99 8.68 -7.87
CA ARG A 975 -26.40 9.06 -8.03
C ARG A 975 -27.32 7.83 -8.10
N ALA A 976 -26.96 6.77 -7.38
CA ALA A 976 -27.59 5.45 -7.44
C ALA A 976 -28.02 4.96 -6.06
N ALA A 977 -29.07 4.13 -5.98
CA ALA A 977 -29.29 3.28 -4.81
C ALA A 977 -28.25 2.16 -4.83
N VAL A 978 -27.58 1.92 -3.71
CA VAL A 978 -26.51 0.92 -3.59
C VAL A 978 -26.67 0.10 -2.31
N ALA A 979 -26.05 -1.08 -2.30
CA ALA A 979 -25.84 -1.93 -1.13
C ALA A 979 -24.34 -2.10 -0.90
N TRP A 980 -23.89 -1.74 0.27
CA TRP A 980 -22.57 -2.05 0.79
C TRP A 980 -22.65 -3.26 1.70
N PHE A 981 -21.61 -4.08 1.71
CA PHE A 981 -21.56 -5.27 2.53
C PHE A 981 -20.34 -5.25 3.45
N SER A 982 -20.52 -5.82 4.63
CA SER A 982 -19.45 -6.04 5.59
C SER A 982 -19.54 -7.45 6.14
N THR A 983 -18.45 -8.20 6.06
CA THR A 983 -18.32 -9.58 6.57
C THR A 983 -17.57 -9.66 7.88
N ASP A 984 -17.20 -8.52 8.46
CA ASP A 984 -16.47 -8.39 9.72
C ASP A 984 -17.28 -7.60 10.77
N ASN A 985 -18.61 -7.67 10.63
CA ASN A 985 -19.58 -6.98 11.48
C ASN A 985 -19.47 -5.45 11.47
N GLY A 986 -19.07 -4.86 10.35
CA GLY A 986 -19.01 -3.40 10.15
C GLY A 986 -17.73 -2.77 10.67
N LYS A 987 -16.62 -3.52 10.70
CA LYS A 987 -15.27 -2.94 10.88
C LYS A 987 -14.72 -2.44 9.56
N SER A 988 -15.10 -3.08 8.46
CA SER A 988 -14.80 -2.63 7.10
C SER A 988 -15.99 -2.85 6.16
N TRP A 989 -16.11 -1.97 5.18
CA TRP A 989 -17.13 -2.01 4.13
C TRP A 989 -16.42 -2.24 2.79
N GLY A 990 -16.32 -3.50 2.37
CA GLY A 990 -15.41 -3.90 1.29
C GLY A 990 -16.03 -3.99 -0.10
N ASN A 991 -17.35 -4.19 -0.18
CA ASN A 991 -18.03 -4.54 -1.43
C ASN A 991 -19.29 -3.69 -1.63
N LYS A 992 -19.43 -3.05 -2.79
CA LYS A 992 -20.57 -2.22 -3.21
C LYS A 992 -21.30 -2.88 -4.38
N LEU A 993 -22.61 -3.00 -4.28
CA LEU A 993 -23.51 -3.44 -5.34
C LEU A 993 -24.45 -2.30 -5.72
N ILE A 994 -24.50 -1.92 -6.99
CA ILE A 994 -25.45 -0.92 -7.45
C ILE A 994 -26.83 -1.57 -7.61
N LEU A 995 -27.78 -1.04 -6.84
CA LEU A 995 -29.14 -1.57 -6.77
C LEU A 995 -30.10 -0.86 -7.69
N ASP A 996 -30.01 0.44 -7.94
CA ASP A 996 -30.86 1.13 -8.92
C ASP A 996 -30.22 2.46 -9.34
N LYS A 997 -30.34 2.85 -10.61
CA LYS A 997 -29.81 4.12 -11.13
C LYS A 997 -30.95 4.98 -11.70
N PRO A 998 -31.66 5.77 -10.87
CA PRO A 998 -32.69 6.68 -11.37
C PRO A 998 -32.14 7.66 -12.39
N LYS A 999 -32.89 7.93 -13.47
CA LYS A 999 -32.51 8.85 -14.55
C LYS A 999 -32.46 10.34 -14.16
N PHE A 1000 -32.70 10.71 -12.89
CA PHE A 1000 -32.85 12.11 -12.48
C PHE A 1000 -31.91 12.53 -11.32
N ALA A 1001 -31.54 13.81 -11.30
CA ALA A 1001 -30.54 14.41 -10.41
C ALA A 1001 -31.04 14.83 -9.01
N GLY A 1002 -32.31 14.56 -8.66
CA GLY A 1002 -32.94 14.95 -7.39
C GLY A 1002 -32.39 14.21 -6.16
N SER A 1003 -32.46 14.80 -4.97
CA SER A 1003 -31.66 14.44 -3.79
C SER A 1003 -32.15 13.30 -2.89
N TYR A 1004 -33.32 12.69 -3.12
CA TYR A 1004 -34.06 11.95 -2.06
C TYR A 1004 -34.39 10.47 -2.34
N ALA A 1005 -33.48 9.66 -2.91
CA ALA A 1005 -33.73 8.22 -3.01
C ALA A 1005 -33.51 7.54 -1.66
N TYR A 1006 -34.56 6.95 -1.09
CA TYR A 1006 -34.54 6.18 0.15
C TYR A 1006 -34.48 4.69 -0.15
N THR A 1007 -33.84 3.94 0.75
CA THR A 1007 -33.84 2.48 0.72
C THR A 1007 -34.33 1.91 2.04
N ASP A 1008 -34.85 0.69 1.98
CA ASP A 1008 -35.04 -0.18 3.13
C ASP A 1008 -34.84 -1.64 2.70
N SER A 1009 -34.53 -2.53 3.62
CA SER A 1009 -34.18 -3.90 3.28
C SER A 1009 -34.62 -4.92 4.32
N ILE A 1010 -34.94 -6.12 3.88
CA ILE A 1010 -35.45 -7.18 4.74
C ILE A 1010 -35.08 -8.57 4.22
N GLY A 1011 -34.84 -9.50 5.14
CA GLY A 1011 -34.64 -10.91 4.80
C GLY A 1011 -35.87 -11.51 4.11
N ALA A 1012 -35.63 -12.29 3.06
CA ALA A 1012 -36.63 -13.09 2.36
C ALA A 1012 -36.48 -14.58 2.73
N ARG A 1013 -37.30 -15.46 2.15
CA ARG A 1013 -37.14 -16.92 2.30
C ARG A 1013 -35.93 -17.44 1.51
N ASP A 1014 -35.44 -18.62 1.88
CA ASP A 1014 -34.49 -19.42 1.10
C ASP A 1014 -33.16 -18.72 0.73
N GLY A 1015 -32.56 -18.00 1.68
CA GLY A 1015 -31.27 -17.33 1.46
C GLY A 1015 -31.35 -16.13 0.50
N GLN A 1016 -32.52 -15.50 0.39
CA GLN A 1016 -32.71 -14.30 -0.41
C GLN A 1016 -32.91 -13.06 0.47
N PHE A 1017 -32.64 -11.88 -0.07
CA PHE A 1017 -32.71 -10.62 0.66
C PHE A 1017 -33.32 -9.52 -0.22
N TRP A 1018 -34.37 -8.87 0.23
CA TRP A 1018 -34.98 -7.77 -0.52
C TRP A 1018 -34.36 -6.43 -0.14
N VAL A 1019 -34.10 -5.59 -1.14
CA VAL A 1019 -33.86 -4.16 -0.95
C VAL A 1019 -34.89 -3.38 -1.76
N PHE A 1020 -35.71 -2.57 -1.07
CA PHE A 1020 -36.68 -1.68 -1.70
C PHE A 1020 -36.08 -0.30 -1.84
N THR A 1021 -36.23 0.29 -3.02
CA THR A 1021 -35.68 1.59 -3.36
C THR A 1021 -36.80 2.48 -3.88
N SER A 1022 -36.86 3.74 -3.45
CA SER A 1022 -37.77 4.74 -4.02
C SER A 1022 -37.10 5.47 -5.18
N SER A 1023 -37.70 5.45 -6.37
CA SER A 1023 -37.15 6.06 -7.59
C SER A 1023 -38.14 7.11 -8.15
N PRO A 1024 -37.95 8.41 -7.89
CA PRO A 1024 -38.90 9.42 -8.36
C PRO A 1024 -38.70 9.73 -9.86
N GLN A 1025 -39.68 9.37 -10.70
CA GLN A 1025 -39.86 9.97 -12.03
C GLN A 1025 -40.64 11.30 -11.88
N SER A 1026 -40.25 12.37 -12.58
CA SER A 1026 -40.83 13.71 -12.37
C SER A 1026 -42.18 13.94 -13.09
N ALA A 1027 -42.97 14.87 -12.53
CA ALA A 1027 -44.37 15.25 -12.82
C ALA A 1027 -45.42 14.28 -12.26
N GLY A 1028 -45.35 14.07 -10.93
CA GLY A 1028 -46.20 13.16 -10.17
C GLY A 1028 -45.75 11.72 -10.43
N LYS A 1029 -44.63 11.19 -9.88
CA LYS A 1029 -44.17 10.86 -8.47
C LYS A 1029 -44.23 9.35 -8.07
N GLY A 1030 -43.14 8.64 -8.39
CA GLY A 1030 -42.59 7.56 -7.57
C GLY A 1030 -43.04 6.15 -7.94
N ASP A 1031 -42.11 5.33 -8.44
CA ASP A 1031 -42.19 3.87 -8.38
C ASP A 1031 -41.30 3.38 -7.23
N ILE A 1032 -41.78 2.43 -6.43
CA ILE A 1032 -40.92 1.67 -5.51
C ILE A 1032 -40.48 0.41 -6.25
N VAL A 1033 -39.17 0.19 -6.29
CA VAL A 1033 -38.58 -1.01 -6.91
C VAL A 1033 -38.01 -1.88 -5.81
N GLY A 1034 -38.58 -3.08 -5.67
CA GLY A 1034 -37.98 -4.17 -4.91
C GLY A 1034 -36.89 -4.83 -5.74
N VAL A 1035 -35.69 -4.93 -5.17
CA VAL A 1035 -34.52 -5.62 -5.75
C VAL A 1035 -34.25 -6.86 -4.91
N LEU A 1036 -34.45 -8.04 -5.51
CA LEU A 1036 -34.17 -9.31 -4.87
C LEU A 1036 -32.69 -9.62 -5.03
N LEU A 1037 -32.01 -9.74 -3.89
CA LEU A 1037 -30.65 -10.22 -3.81
C LEU A 1037 -30.69 -11.73 -3.52
N GLU A 1038 -30.02 -12.50 -4.35
CA GLU A 1038 -29.79 -13.91 -4.10
C GLU A 1038 -28.41 -14.07 -3.47
N VAL A 1039 -28.39 -14.73 -2.32
CA VAL A 1039 -27.21 -14.92 -1.49
C VAL A 1039 -26.84 -16.39 -1.58
N THR A 1040 -25.75 -16.70 -2.28
CA THR A 1040 -25.24 -18.06 -2.39
C THR A 1040 -23.95 -18.18 -1.59
N ARG A 1041 -23.95 -19.07 -0.59
CA ARG A 1041 -22.75 -19.41 0.16
C ARG A 1041 -22.15 -20.67 -0.45
N THR A 1042 -20.91 -20.58 -0.91
CA THR A 1042 -20.21 -21.74 -1.46
C THR A 1042 -19.77 -22.62 -0.29
N LEU A 1043 -20.64 -23.54 0.17
CA LEU A 1043 -20.25 -24.52 1.16
C LEU A 1043 -19.38 -25.58 0.48
N GLY A 1044 -18.13 -25.70 0.92
CA GLY A 1044 -17.28 -26.82 0.53
C GLY A 1044 -17.80 -28.11 1.16
N GLY A 1045 -18.36 -29.00 0.35
CA GLY A 1045 -18.71 -30.38 0.74
C GLY A 1045 -20.20 -30.71 0.67
N SER A 1046 -20.53 -31.80 -0.03
CA SER A 1046 -21.89 -32.28 -0.29
C SER A 1046 -22.70 -32.57 0.97
N ALA A 1047 -23.85 -31.91 1.12
CA ALA A 1047 -25.06 -32.50 1.71
C ALA A 1047 -26.28 -31.64 1.32
N THR A 1048 -27.13 -32.17 0.44
CA THR A 1048 -28.54 -31.80 0.38
C THR A 1048 -29.18 -32.12 1.72
N ILE A 1049 -29.70 -31.11 2.42
CA ILE A 1049 -30.77 -31.31 3.39
C ILE A 1049 -31.84 -30.25 3.10
N GLY A 1050 -32.93 -30.71 2.49
CA GLY A 1050 -34.22 -30.05 2.63
C GLY A 1050 -34.75 -30.32 4.04
N GLY A 1051 -35.32 -29.30 4.67
CA GLY A 1051 -35.96 -29.38 5.97
C GLY A 1051 -36.49 -28.00 6.36
N SER A 1052 -37.81 -27.90 6.44
CA SER A 1052 -38.59 -26.71 6.74
C SER A 1052 -38.48 -26.24 8.21
N LEU A 1053 -38.68 -24.91 8.35
CA LEU A 1053 -38.97 -24.08 9.53
C LEU A 1053 -37.79 -23.63 10.40
#